data_AF-A0A954SD16-F1
#
_entry.id   AF-A0A954SD16-F1
#
_cell.length_a   1.000
_cell.length_b   1.000
_cell.length_c   1.000
_cell.angle_alpha   90.00
_cell.angle_beta   90.00
_cell.angle_gamma   90.00
#
_symmetry.space_group_name_H-M   'P 1'
#
loop_
_entity.id
_entity.type
_entity.pdbx_description
1 polymer ?
#
loop_
_entity_poly.entity_id
_entity_poly.type
_entity_poly.pdbx_seq_one_letter_code
_entity_poly.pdbx_strand_id
1 'polypeptide(L)'
;MMCACCCVAISSLRAADAPSRPLSPSATPHVASPQQDDATLRDVCFVGRTGYAVGDHAAVWKSTDGGGTWSFVAVPADLQDVSWHSVCFLTDRVGWLAGGRVRVKQHAHEGVLCYTQDGGLNWERLAAPLPYLKHVQFFDLEAGVAISEPSRRFPSGVMQSNDGGRTWTACGATRTVPWTTGAFLSPDAGVLIGKLGERGIVSRGSVLPPNVPASGLKNHHAVSADPAGRCWTVGDGAMLMTSPNAGVSWEPPQESLPTELADYVNLLAVDHRGSHVWVAGSPGAVLWHSPDDGRSWQPQPTGDAAPLHAIHFRSETEGCAVGTFGRICITNDGGATWTCVRGQDRRLALWSLQTDPQQTSVPLFARYAAEEGYRSAVTLFSRRDIGPDAHVTQSYETEFPAVLQAVGVNELQQGWRLPLAIPGIAQNRERLLEDWSLLTDRRFAEVVMSELVAQIRMWRPSVIIVDEPVANDAASTLLLQAAQTAISAAADPQAFPGHSQHAGLAPWQAQKLLTRRAGVDAGTIQVDPFELLPRTQQTVGDAAQAAAGRSALQFTNMTAPQHFNVVFAQQQLEQPRRTIVGDLQLSSGSAARRVQLPLSETDFDQLIAQIRQRRTISNLVQATTSRPERAGVLLAQLDGLTESLPPEIAAAELAKVARAYWHGGQWSLAEETYGRLLDRYPNTPAAVEAMTWLVEVWTSSELNWQRLRKIGGSEATRQARTRGEVESELQQALQIAGEDQTDTARQMRLRELLIKQQLQVERQGVIPTSGNIQSVLNSTNPDAANGAGESATQHSMQLRRWLDMAAALTGELEQQHPLVFEQPELQFVVASLHRRRSKHQQADAIYDSFLKSLSDDPWHIAARGEAWLLRPGAISPKPVLTVNRAAKPPVLDGLLSDPCWNSAADISLSETPASADEGFVDGDQADRKQRHLGPRPLVMMCRDEEYLYLAASVPRERQLPDDLPKLPGRSHDADLSGFDQLVFQFDVDRDYATW
;
A
#
# COMPACT_ATOMS: atom_id res chain seq x y z
N MET A 1 18.45 -10.23 67.63
CA MET A 1 19.68 -10.50 68.40
C MET A 1 20.59 -11.34 67.53
N MET A 2 21.84 -10.89 67.32
CA MET A 2 22.86 -11.40 66.39
C MET A 2 23.23 -12.88 66.56
N CYS A 3 23.65 -13.54 65.46
CA CYS A 3 24.96 -14.22 65.29
C CYS A 3 24.95 -14.93 63.90
N ALA A 4 25.79 -14.57 62.92
CA ALA A 4 27.26 -14.68 62.82
C ALA A 4 27.77 -16.10 62.48
N CYS A 5 28.16 -16.24 61.21
CA CYS A 5 29.25 -17.01 60.59
C CYS A 5 29.92 -18.20 61.31
N CYS A 6 30.13 -19.29 60.56
CA CYS A 6 31.47 -19.80 60.27
C CYS A 6 31.52 -20.71 59.03
N CYS A 7 32.58 -20.50 58.23
CA CYS A 7 32.94 -21.18 57.00
C CYS A 7 33.77 -22.44 57.29
N VAL A 8 33.73 -23.43 56.37
CA VAL A 8 34.88 -24.28 56.04
C VAL A 8 34.95 -24.45 54.52
N ALA A 9 36.15 -24.26 54.00
CA ALA A 9 36.52 -24.12 52.59
C ALA A 9 36.81 -25.45 51.88
N ILE A 10 36.60 -25.51 50.57
CA ILE A 10 37.47 -26.25 49.63
C ILE A 10 37.72 -25.39 48.38
N SER A 11 39.01 -25.24 48.10
CA SER A 11 39.75 -24.56 47.03
C SER A 11 39.40 -25.03 45.60
N SER A 12 39.08 -24.14 44.66
CA SER A 12 39.99 -23.45 43.70
C SER A 12 39.99 -24.07 42.29
N LEU A 13 39.26 -23.44 41.37
CA LEU A 13 39.54 -23.43 39.93
C LEU A 13 39.30 -21.99 39.43
N ARG A 14 40.34 -21.39 38.88
CA ARG A 14 40.43 -19.99 38.45
C ARG A 14 39.45 -19.72 37.31
N ALA A 15 38.50 -18.80 37.53
CA ALA A 15 37.79 -18.10 36.47
C ALA A 15 38.60 -16.85 36.07
N ALA A 16 38.75 -16.62 34.77
CA ALA A 16 39.34 -15.41 34.23
C ALA A 16 38.44 -14.20 34.51
N ASP A 17 39.05 -13.08 34.88
CA ASP A 17 38.42 -11.81 35.20
C ASP A 17 37.51 -11.32 34.07
N ALA A 18 36.19 -11.30 34.32
CA ALA A 18 35.25 -10.48 33.58
C ALA A 18 35.10 -9.14 34.32
N PRO A 19 35.25 -7.98 33.65
CA PRO A 19 35.13 -6.69 34.31
C PRO A 19 33.67 -6.49 34.77
N SER A 20 33.49 -6.28 36.08
CA SER A 20 32.23 -5.86 36.67
C SER A 20 31.78 -4.54 36.06
N ARG A 21 30.78 -4.58 35.16
CA ARG A 21 30.08 -3.38 34.70
C ARG A 21 29.42 -2.71 35.92
N PRO A 22 29.61 -1.40 36.13
CA PRO A 22 28.92 -0.69 37.21
C PRO A 22 27.41 -0.76 36.97
N LEU A 23 26.65 -0.95 38.05
CA LEU A 23 25.20 -0.81 38.06
C LEU A 23 24.83 0.53 37.38
N SER A 24 24.08 0.43 36.29
CA SER A 24 23.56 1.59 35.56
C SER A 24 22.79 2.52 36.51
N PRO A 25 22.89 3.85 36.35
CA PRO A 25 22.12 4.79 37.14
C PRO A 25 20.62 4.51 36.94
N SER A 26 19.84 4.65 38.02
CA SER A 26 18.38 4.53 38.04
C SER A 26 17.76 5.13 36.78
N ALA A 27 17.15 4.28 35.95
CA ALA A 27 16.49 4.70 34.72
C ALA A 27 15.43 5.75 35.07
N THR A 28 15.59 6.96 34.54
CA THR A 28 14.52 7.94 34.50
C THR A 28 13.29 7.30 33.86
N PRO A 29 12.09 7.40 34.46
CA PRO A 29 10.90 6.81 33.86
C PRO A 29 10.70 7.40 32.46
N HIS A 30 10.67 6.53 31.45
CA HIS A 30 10.39 6.94 30.07
C HIS A 30 8.92 7.37 29.98
N VAL A 31 8.69 8.62 29.57
CA VAL A 31 7.35 9.18 29.37
C VAL A 31 6.96 8.94 27.91
N ALA A 32 5.75 8.42 27.69
CA ALA A 32 5.19 8.22 26.35
C ALA A 32 5.10 9.55 25.60
N SER A 33 5.37 9.54 24.29
CA SER A 33 5.03 10.69 23.43
C SER A 33 3.51 10.90 23.38
N PRO A 34 3.01 12.09 23.02
CA PRO A 34 1.57 12.33 22.93
C PRO A 34 0.84 11.38 21.95
N GLN A 35 1.51 10.91 20.91
CA GLN A 35 0.98 9.93 19.96
C GLN A 35 0.99 8.50 20.53
N GLN A 36 2.01 8.13 21.30
CA GLN A 36 2.05 6.86 22.04
C GLN A 36 1.02 6.82 23.17
N ASP A 37 0.72 7.98 23.77
CA ASP A 37 -0.29 8.14 24.80
C ASP A 37 -1.71 7.85 24.31
N ASP A 38 -2.03 8.08 23.04
CA ASP A 38 -3.36 7.83 22.48
C ASP A 38 -3.36 6.89 21.27
N ALA A 39 -2.30 6.10 21.13
CA ALA A 39 -2.21 5.03 20.17
C ALA A 39 -3.32 4.00 20.38
N THR A 40 -3.85 3.45 19.30
CA THR A 40 -4.82 2.34 19.37
C THR A 40 -4.11 1.08 19.86
N LEU A 41 -4.62 0.52 20.96
CA LEU A 41 -4.13 -0.73 21.54
C LEU A 41 -4.81 -1.90 20.84
N ARG A 42 -4.01 -2.87 20.37
CA ARG A 42 -4.42 -3.99 19.53
C ARG A 42 -4.54 -5.30 20.30
N ASP A 43 -3.75 -5.50 21.35
CA ASP A 43 -3.74 -6.75 22.12
C ASP A 43 -3.39 -6.53 23.60
N VAL A 44 -3.84 -7.43 24.46
CA VAL A 44 -3.61 -7.42 25.90
C VAL A 44 -3.42 -8.83 26.46
N CYS A 45 -2.38 -9.01 27.28
CA CYS A 45 -2.03 -10.28 27.89
C CYS A 45 -1.78 -10.10 29.40
N PHE A 46 -2.24 -11.07 30.21
CA PHE A 46 -1.97 -11.11 31.65
C PHE A 46 -1.25 -12.40 32.06
N VAL A 47 -0.26 -12.25 32.95
CA VAL A 47 0.34 -13.35 33.69
C VAL A 47 0.28 -13.04 35.19
N GLY A 48 -0.63 -13.71 35.88
CA GLY A 48 -0.96 -13.41 37.27
C GLY A 48 -1.47 -11.97 37.42
N ARG A 49 -0.72 -11.14 38.16
CA ARG A 49 -1.04 -9.71 38.36
C ARG A 49 -0.33 -8.78 37.37
N THR A 50 0.60 -9.29 36.58
CA THR A 50 1.33 -8.49 35.60
C THR A 50 0.55 -8.50 34.29
N GLY A 51 0.30 -7.32 33.72
CA GLY A 51 -0.41 -7.15 32.46
C GLY A 51 0.41 -6.36 31.45
N TYR A 52 0.25 -6.67 30.17
CA TYR A 52 0.87 -5.97 29.05
C TYR A 52 -0.18 -5.62 28.01
N ALA A 53 -0.22 -4.37 27.57
CA ALA A 53 -1.08 -3.91 26.48
C ALA A 53 -0.24 -3.24 25.41
N VAL A 54 -0.45 -3.61 24.15
CA VAL A 54 0.39 -3.17 23.04
C VAL A 54 -0.43 -2.66 21.87
N GLY A 55 0.17 -1.82 21.02
CA GLY A 55 -0.54 -1.29 19.86
C GLY A 55 0.33 -0.48 18.90
N ASP A 56 -0.32 0.43 18.22
CA ASP A 56 0.28 1.30 17.20
C ASP A 56 1.36 2.23 17.81
N HIS A 57 2.20 2.86 16.98
CA HIS A 57 3.26 3.78 17.42
C HIS A 57 4.25 3.20 18.44
N ALA A 58 4.50 1.89 18.36
CA ALA A 58 5.31 1.14 19.29
C ALA A 58 4.86 1.26 20.75
N ALA A 59 3.56 1.48 20.99
CA ALA A 59 3.02 1.63 22.33
C ALA A 59 3.08 0.29 23.09
N VAL A 60 3.73 0.30 24.25
CA VAL A 60 3.78 -0.83 25.19
C VAL A 60 3.49 -0.31 26.60
N TRP A 61 2.42 -0.80 27.21
CA TRP A 61 2.00 -0.47 28.57
C TRP A 61 2.14 -1.70 29.44
N LYS A 62 2.67 -1.52 30.65
CA LYS A 62 2.83 -2.58 31.66
C LYS A 62 2.09 -2.23 32.94
N SER A 63 1.39 -3.20 33.50
CA SER A 63 0.81 -3.16 34.84
C SER A 63 1.43 -4.24 35.72
N THR A 64 1.51 -3.98 37.03
CA THR A 64 1.98 -4.96 38.04
C THR A 64 0.97 -5.18 39.17
N ASP A 65 -0.17 -4.51 39.13
CA ASP A 65 -1.20 -4.51 40.17
C ASP A 65 -2.53 -5.12 39.70
N GLY A 66 -2.51 -5.89 38.61
CA GLY A 66 -3.69 -6.52 38.04
C GLY A 66 -4.47 -5.60 37.09
N GLY A 67 -3.84 -4.55 36.55
CA GLY A 67 -4.43 -3.64 35.57
C GLY A 67 -4.98 -2.34 36.16
N GLY A 68 -4.80 -2.10 37.47
CA GLY A 68 -5.25 -0.87 38.13
C GLY A 68 -4.43 0.35 37.71
N THR A 69 -3.11 0.18 37.60
CA THR A 69 -2.17 1.20 37.13
C THR A 69 -1.29 0.67 36.01
N TRP A 70 -0.95 1.56 35.07
CA TRP A 70 -0.17 1.24 33.88
C TRP A 70 0.97 2.23 33.70
N SER A 71 2.18 1.71 33.49
CA SER A 71 3.38 2.48 33.17
C SER A 71 3.82 2.20 31.73
N PHE A 72 4.27 3.24 31.03
CA PHE A 72 4.83 3.10 29.70
C PHE A 72 6.19 2.39 29.74
N VAL A 73 6.40 1.49 28.79
CA VAL A 73 7.66 0.76 28.60
C VAL A 73 8.23 1.17 27.24
N ALA A 74 9.39 1.80 27.24
CA ALA A 74 10.07 2.16 26.01
C ALA A 74 10.68 0.92 25.34
N VAL A 75 10.51 0.82 24.02
CA VAL A 75 11.25 -0.11 23.18
C VAL A 75 12.53 0.56 22.64
N PRO A 76 13.53 -0.23 22.19
CA PRO A 76 14.69 0.28 21.46
C PRO A 76 14.35 1.30 20.36
N ALA A 77 15.26 2.25 20.13
CA ALA A 77 15.02 3.37 19.21
C ALA A 77 14.74 2.94 17.75
N ASP A 78 15.29 1.80 17.33
CA ASP A 78 15.09 1.21 16.00
C ASP A 78 13.71 0.57 15.81
N LEU A 79 12.88 0.51 16.86
CA LEU A 79 11.55 -0.09 16.87
C LEU A 79 10.41 0.92 17.06
N GLN A 80 10.71 2.23 17.09
CA GLN A 80 9.70 3.28 17.36
C GLN A 80 8.68 3.46 16.23
N ASP A 81 8.92 2.86 15.07
CA ASP A 81 8.05 2.89 13.89
C ASP A 81 7.21 1.61 13.71
N VAL A 82 7.31 0.66 14.64
CA VAL A 82 6.62 -0.63 14.60
C VAL A 82 5.21 -0.53 15.19
N SER A 83 4.24 -1.13 14.53
CA SER A 83 2.88 -1.32 15.07
C SER A 83 2.76 -2.74 15.62
N TRP A 84 2.58 -2.85 16.94
CA TRP A 84 2.45 -4.13 17.64
C TRP A 84 1.02 -4.65 17.53
N HIS A 85 0.88 -5.87 17.02
CA HIS A 85 -0.41 -6.51 16.81
C HIS A 85 -0.71 -7.61 17.82
N SER A 86 0.33 -8.20 18.42
CA SER A 86 0.15 -9.30 19.37
C SER A 86 1.23 -9.33 20.45
N VAL A 87 0.82 -9.71 21.66
CA VAL A 87 1.69 -9.87 22.82
C VAL A 87 1.45 -11.23 23.48
N CYS A 88 2.53 -11.95 23.77
CA CYS A 88 2.46 -13.27 24.41
C CYS A 88 3.47 -13.36 25.55
N PHE A 89 3.03 -13.66 26.77
CA PHE A 89 3.91 -13.90 27.91
C PHE A 89 3.64 -15.28 28.51
N LEU A 90 4.71 -16.04 28.78
CA LEU A 90 4.64 -17.34 29.47
C LEU A 90 4.79 -17.19 30.98
N THR A 91 5.55 -16.18 31.40
CA THR A 91 5.80 -15.83 32.80
C THR A 91 5.74 -14.32 32.95
N ASP A 92 5.83 -13.80 34.18
CA ASP A 92 5.96 -12.36 34.42
C ASP A 92 7.32 -11.78 33.96
N ARG A 93 8.23 -12.62 33.46
CA ARG A 93 9.57 -12.27 32.99
C ARG A 93 9.82 -12.57 31.51
N VAL A 94 9.27 -13.65 30.99
CA VAL A 94 9.56 -14.13 29.63
C VAL A 94 8.35 -13.91 28.73
N GLY A 95 8.56 -13.17 27.64
CA GLY A 95 7.52 -12.85 26.68
C GLY A 95 8.03 -12.39 25.32
N TRP A 96 7.09 -12.25 24.39
CA TRP A 96 7.32 -11.86 23.01
C TRP A 96 6.34 -10.77 22.56
N LEU A 97 6.81 -9.90 21.67
CA LEU A 97 5.98 -8.94 20.93
C LEU A 97 6.08 -9.24 19.44
N ALA A 98 4.94 -9.30 18.77
CA ALA A 98 4.88 -9.44 17.33
C ALA A 98 4.11 -8.28 16.70
N GLY A 99 4.62 -7.83 15.57
CA GLY A 99 3.99 -6.80 14.76
C GLY A 99 4.74 -6.59 13.46
N GLY A 100 4.61 -5.41 12.89
CA GLY A 100 5.34 -5.07 11.69
C GLY A 100 5.41 -3.59 11.43
N ARG A 101 6.22 -3.23 10.45
CA ARG A 101 6.32 -1.87 9.94
C ARG A 101 6.32 -1.88 8.41
N VAL A 102 5.77 -0.82 7.86
CA VAL A 102 5.76 -0.58 6.42
C VAL A 102 6.84 0.45 6.12
N ARG A 103 7.85 0.05 5.34
CA ARG A 103 8.96 0.95 5.00
C ARG A 103 8.57 1.84 3.81
N VAL A 104 8.64 3.15 4.06
CA VAL A 104 8.36 4.31 3.19
C VAL A 104 8.93 4.23 1.76
N LYS A 105 9.87 3.34 1.46
CA LYS A 105 10.76 3.52 0.29
C LYS A 105 11.04 2.23 -0.49
N GLN A 106 10.30 1.18 -0.16
CA GLN A 106 10.56 -0.18 -0.66
C GLN A 106 9.31 -1.02 -0.87
N HIS A 107 8.10 -0.54 -0.55
CA HIS A 107 6.87 -1.36 -0.52
C HIS A 107 7.10 -2.71 0.19
N ALA A 108 7.98 -2.70 1.20
CA ALA A 108 8.45 -3.89 1.88
C ALA A 108 7.81 -3.93 3.27
N HIS A 109 7.01 -4.96 3.50
CA HIS A 109 6.36 -5.23 4.77
C HIS A 109 7.29 -6.08 5.64
N GLU A 110 7.82 -5.49 6.70
CA GLU A 110 8.77 -6.15 7.59
C GLU A 110 8.06 -6.59 8.87
N GLY A 111 8.02 -7.89 9.12
CA GLY A 111 7.63 -8.47 10.40
C GLY A 111 8.71 -8.29 11.44
N VAL A 112 8.30 -7.92 12.66
CA VAL A 112 9.20 -7.71 13.79
C VAL A 112 8.74 -8.58 14.94
N LEU A 113 9.66 -9.42 15.42
CA LEU A 113 9.50 -10.23 16.63
C LEU A 113 10.53 -9.80 17.67
N CYS A 114 10.06 -9.40 18.85
CA CYS A 114 10.91 -9.08 19.99
C CYS A 114 10.69 -10.06 21.12
N TYR A 115 11.73 -10.22 21.94
CA TYR A 115 11.78 -11.15 23.05
C TYR A 115 12.29 -10.42 24.30
N THR A 116 11.80 -10.83 25.47
CA THR A 116 12.26 -10.34 26.76
C THR A 116 12.45 -11.48 27.77
N GLN A 117 13.41 -11.32 28.68
CA GLN A 117 13.68 -12.24 29.81
C GLN A 117 13.53 -11.56 31.17
N ASP A 118 13.28 -10.26 31.20
CA ASP A 118 13.26 -9.43 32.42
C ASP A 118 11.91 -8.74 32.63
N GLY A 119 10.86 -9.28 31.99
CA GLY A 119 9.49 -8.79 32.12
C GLY A 119 9.27 -7.51 31.33
N GLY A 120 9.91 -7.38 30.18
CA GLY A 120 9.78 -6.24 29.29
C GLY A 120 10.52 -4.99 29.79
N LEU A 121 11.54 -5.13 30.65
CA LEU A 121 12.42 -3.99 30.95
C LEU A 121 13.38 -3.76 29.78
N ASN A 122 13.83 -4.84 29.15
CA ASN A 122 14.59 -4.82 27.91
C ASN A 122 13.93 -5.74 26.88
N TRP A 123 13.80 -5.21 25.66
CA TRP A 123 13.31 -5.94 24.50
C TRP A 123 14.44 -6.14 23.51
N GLU A 124 14.70 -7.39 23.15
CA GLU A 124 15.68 -7.77 22.14
C GLU A 124 14.95 -8.19 20.86
N ARG A 125 15.34 -7.62 19.73
CA ARG A 125 14.81 -8.00 18.42
C ARG A 125 15.46 -9.31 17.95
N LEU A 126 14.65 -10.26 17.51
CA LEU A 126 15.13 -11.48 16.86
C LEU A 126 15.45 -11.18 15.38
N ALA A 127 16.63 -11.59 14.91
CA ALA A 127 17.23 -11.10 13.67
C ALA A 127 16.69 -11.71 12.37
N ALA A 128 15.76 -12.68 12.43
CA ALA A 128 15.26 -13.36 11.24
C ALA A 128 14.38 -12.41 10.38
N PRO A 129 14.54 -12.39 9.04
CA PRO A 129 13.61 -11.70 8.17
C PRO A 129 12.27 -12.44 8.18
N LEU A 130 11.23 -11.76 8.65
CA LEU A 130 9.88 -12.29 8.74
C LEU A 130 8.92 -11.42 7.91
N PRO A 131 7.90 -11.99 7.25
CA PRO A 131 6.79 -11.23 6.71
C PRO A 131 6.00 -10.55 7.84
N TYR A 132 5.19 -9.54 7.50
CA TYR A 132 4.40 -8.78 8.46
C TYR A 132 3.63 -9.68 9.42
N LEU A 133 3.91 -9.60 10.72
CA LEU A 133 3.31 -10.47 11.72
C LEU A 133 2.01 -9.87 12.24
N LYS A 134 0.97 -10.70 12.30
CA LYS A 134 -0.37 -10.30 12.78
C LYS A 134 -0.69 -10.92 14.13
N HIS A 135 -0.23 -12.15 14.39
CA HIS A 135 -0.50 -12.86 15.63
C HIS A 135 0.67 -13.77 16.00
N VAL A 136 0.94 -13.92 17.31
CA VAL A 136 1.95 -14.86 17.82
C VAL A 136 1.47 -15.53 19.10
N GLN A 137 1.74 -16.82 19.24
CA GLN A 137 1.46 -17.59 20.46
C GLN A 137 2.61 -18.55 20.74
N PHE A 138 3.21 -18.42 21.93
CA PHE A 138 4.21 -19.36 22.45
C PHE A 138 3.58 -20.27 23.51
N PHE A 139 4.01 -21.53 23.53
CA PHE A 139 3.53 -22.55 24.47
C PHE A 139 4.57 -22.88 25.54
N ASP A 140 5.84 -22.74 25.17
CA ASP A 140 7.00 -22.87 26.04
C ASP A 140 8.16 -22.03 25.46
N LEU A 141 9.38 -22.18 26.00
CA LEU A 141 10.55 -21.39 25.59
C LEU A 141 11.04 -21.70 24.16
N GLU A 142 10.59 -22.80 23.56
CA GLU A 142 11.03 -23.31 22.27
C GLU A 142 9.88 -23.27 21.24
N ALA A 143 8.72 -23.81 21.59
CA ALA A 143 7.59 -24.02 20.70
C ALA A 143 6.70 -22.77 20.58
N GLY A 144 6.58 -22.26 19.36
CA GLY A 144 5.73 -21.11 19.04
C GLY A 144 5.08 -21.19 17.66
N VAL A 145 3.96 -20.49 17.50
CA VAL A 145 3.23 -20.34 16.24
C VAL A 145 3.06 -18.85 15.95
N ALA A 146 3.24 -18.46 14.69
CA ALA A 146 2.95 -17.10 14.24
C ALA A 146 2.10 -17.13 12.96
N ILE A 147 1.26 -16.11 12.86
CA ILE A 147 0.47 -15.81 11.66
C ILE A 147 1.04 -14.54 11.05
N SER A 148 1.31 -14.59 9.75
CA SER A 148 1.85 -13.48 8.98
C SER A 148 1.05 -13.25 7.70
N GLU A 149 1.38 -12.17 7.00
CA GLU A 149 1.08 -12.08 5.58
C GLU A 149 1.72 -13.28 4.83
N PRO A 150 1.00 -13.89 3.88
CA PRO A 150 1.57 -14.92 3.02
C PRO A 150 2.79 -14.38 2.27
N SER A 151 3.84 -15.19 2.17
CA SER A 151 5.04 -14.85 1.42
C SER A 151 5.60 -16.07 0.69
N ARG A 152 6.60 -15.89 -0.18
CA ARG A 152 7.25 -17.01 -0.86
C ARG A 152 7.82 -18.04 0.11
N ARG A 153 8.38 -17.57 1.23
CA ARG A 153 8.95 -18.44 2.27
C ARG A 153 7.88 -19.09 3.15
N PHE A 154 6.75 -18.41 3.35
CA PHE A 154 5.65 -18.85 4.20
C PHE A 154 4.32 -18.74 3.43
N PRO A 155 4.07 -19.62 2.44
CA PRO A 155 2.93 -19.47 1.53
C PRO A 155 1.57 -19.64 2.21
N SER A 156 1.51 -20.41 3.30
CA SER A 156 0.29 -20.57 4.10
C SER A 156 -0.02 -19.37 5.00
N GLY A 157 0.93 -18.43 5.18
CA GLY A 157 0.84 -17.37 6.19
C GLY A 157 0.93 -17.89 7.64
N VAL A 158 1.19 -19.19 7.85
CA VAL A 158 1.32 -19.80 9.19
C VAL A 158 2.68 -20.46 9.32
N MET A 159 3.37 -20.15 10.41
CA MET A 159 4.72 -20.63 10.68
C MET A 159 4.86 -21.13 12.11
N GLN A 160 5.73 -22.12 12.29
CA GLN A 160 6.06 -22.73 13.57
C GLN A 160 7.54 -22.53 13.90
N SER A 161 7.84 -22.36 15.18
CA SER A 161 9.19 -22.29 15.71
C SER A 161 9.38 -23.36 16.79
N ASN A 162 10.59 -23.92 16.85
CA ASN A 162 11.02 -24.89 17.87
C ASN A 162 12.27 -24.41 18.61
N ASP A 163 12.58 -23.12 18.57
CA ASP A 163 13.79 -22.53 19.17
C ASP A 163 13.55 -21.14 19.79
N GLY A 164 12.30 -20.84 20.13
CA GLY A 164 11.89 -19.59 20.79
C GLY A 164 11.71 -18.42 19.83
N GLY A 165 11.44 -18.71 18.55
CA GLY A 165 11.20 -17.72 17.51
C GLY A 165 12.45 -17.26 16.75
N ARG A 166 13.60 -17.94 16.92
CA ARG A 166 14.83 -17.60 16.19
C ARG A 166 14.79 -18.12 14.76
N THR A 167 14.22 -19.31 14.56
CA THR A 167 13.96 -19.90 13.26
C THR A 167 12.51 -20.34 13.13
N TRP A 168 12.02 -20.32 11.90
CA TRP A 168 10.62 -20.56 11.56
C TRP A 168 10.50 -21.49 10.35
N THR A 169 9.59 -22.46 10.45
CA THR A 169 9.22 -23.39 9.39
C THR A 169 7.78 -23.16 8.96
N ALA A 170 7.53 -23.08 7.65
CA ALA A 170 6.18 -22.90 7.13
C ALA A 170 5.31 -24.13 7.38
N CYS A 171 4.05 -23.90 7.76
CA CYS A 171 3.03 -24.95 7.75
C CYS A 171 2.61 -25.24 6.30
N GLY A 172 2.43 -26.51 5.95
CA GLY A 172 1.91 -26.90 4.63
C GLY A 172 0.47 -26.40 4.44
N ALA A 173 0.08 -26.03 3.23
CA ALA A 173 -1.32 -25.67 2.93
C ALA A 173 -1.66 -26.10 1.50
N THR A 174 -2.96 -26.25 1.21
CA THR A 174 -3.45 -26.52 -0.16
C THR A 174 -3.85 -25.25 -0.91
N ARG A 175 -4.02 -24.12 -0.21
CA ARG A 175 -4.38 -22.81 -0.75
C ARG A 175 -3.79 -21.70 0.13
N THR A 176 -3.40 -20.58 -0.48
CA THR A 176 -3.03 -19.35 0.21
C THR A 176 -4.27 -18.57 0.67
N VAL A 177 -4.35 -18.24 1.96
CA VAL A 177 -5.44 -17.43 2.54
C VAL A 177 -4.81 -16.34 3.41
N PRO A 178 -5.25 -15.07 3.30
CA PRO A 178 -4.78 -13.99 4.17
C PRO A 178 -5.42 -14.09 5.55
N TRP A 179 -4.84 -14.93 6.42
CA TRP A 179 -5.25 -15.05 7.81
C TRP A 179 -5.06 -13.72 8.55
N THR A 180 -5.99 -13.42 9.47
CA THR A 180 -5.95 -12.22 10.32
C THR A 180 -5.51 -12.56 11.73
N THR A 181 -6.04 -13.66 12.29
CA THR A 181 -5.70 -14.14 13.63
C THR A 181 -6.05 -15.62 13.80
N GLY A 182 -5.70 -16.20 14.94
CA GLY A 182 -5.98 -17.61 15.26
C GLY A 182 -5.97 -17.87 16.76
N ALA A 183 -6.49 -19.04 17.14
CA ALA A 183 -6.46 -19.54 18.51
C ALA A 183 -5.92 -20.96 18.49
N PHE A 184 -4.75 -21.16 19.13
CA PHE A 184 -4.04 -22.43 19.06
C PHE A 184 -4.05 -23.15 20.42
N LEU A 185 -4.36 -24.44 20.38
CA LEU A 185 -4.37 -25.32 21.56
C LEU A 185 -3.00 -25.97 21.79
N SER A 186 -2.26 -26.16 20.71
CA SER A 186 -0.88 -26.65 20.70
C SER A 186 -0.18 -26.11 19.44
N PRO A 187 1.16 -26.25 19.32
CA PRO A 187 1.86 -25.82 18.12
C PRO A 187 1.27 -26.39 16.82
N ASP A 188 0.76 -27.63 16.86
CA ASP A 188 0.25 -28.36 15.70
C ASP A 188 -1.28 -28.39 15.57
N ALA A 189 -2.02 -27.74 16.48
CA ALA A 189 -3.48 -27.77 16.50
C ALA A 189 -4.08 -26.41 16.87
N GLY A 190 -4.90 -25.85 15.98
CA GLY A 190 -5.56 -24.58 16.22
C GLY A 190 -6.56 -24.19 15.15
N VAL A 191 -7.26 -23.09 15.39
CA VAL A 191 -8.25 -22.51 14.49
C VAL A 191 -7.71 -21.19 13.94
N LEU A 192 -7.93 -20.97 12.65
CA LEU A 192 -7.56 -19.75 11.94
C LEU A 192 -8.80 -19.05 11.44
N ILE A 193 -8.78 -17.72 11.48
CA ILE A 193 -9.77 -16.88 10.83
C ILE A 193 -9.08 -15.89 9.89
N GLY A 194 -9.72 -15.63 8.76
CA GLY A 194 -9.24 -14.76 7.71
C GLY A 194 -10.32 -13.82 7.21
N LYS A 195 -9.98 -13.09 6.16
CA LYS A 195 -10.90 -12.13 5.53
C LYS A 195 -12.06 -12.81 4.83
N LEU A 196 -13.13 -12.06 4.58
CA LEU A 196 -14.36 -12.56 3.92
C LEU A 196 -14.98 -13.77 4.64
N GLY A 197 -14.68 -13.92 5.93
CA GLY A 197 -15.12 -15.04 6.75
C GLY A 197 -14.52 -16.38 6.37
N GLU A 198 -13.32 -16.37 5.78
CA GLU A 198 -12.48 -17.55 5.65
C GLU A 198 -12.13 -18.12 7.03
N ARG A 199 -12.21 -19.44 7.16
CA ARG A 199 -11.91 -20.17 8.41
C ARG A 199 -11.05 -21.38 8.07
N GLY A 200 -10.03 -21.64 8.87
CA GLY A 200 -9.08 -22.74 8.65
C GLY A 200 -8.82 -23.52 9.92
N ILE A 201 -8.29 -24.73 9.77
CA ILE A 201 -7.87 -25.58 10.88
C ILE A 201 -6.41 -25.93 10.65
N VAL A 202 -5.58 -25.71 11.66
CA VAL A 202 -4.22 -26.25 11.70
C VAL A 202 -4.28 -27.61 12.35
N SER A 203 -3.77 -28.63 11.66
CA SER A 203 -3.63 -29.98 12.20
C SER A 203 -2.34 -30.62 11.69
N ARG A 204 -1.51 -31.13 12.60
CA ARG A 204 -0.26 -31.84 12.28
C ARG A 204 0.67 -31.03 11.35
N GLY A 205 0.85 -29.75 11.66
CA GLY A 205 1.71 -28.84 10.89
C GLY A 205 1.21 -28.49 9.49
N SER A 206 -0.07 -28.76 9.19
CA SER A 206 -0.72 -28.39 7.92
C SER A 206 -2.00 -27.59 8.16
N VAL A 207 -2.22 -26.59 7.32
CA VAL A 207 -3.46 -25.83 7.24
C VAL A 207 -4.41 -26.56 6.32
N LEU A 208 -5.50 -27.07 6.89
CA LEU A 208 -6.57 -27.72 6.17
C LEU A 208 -7.50 -26.66 5.55
N PRO A 209 -8.04 -26.92 4.34
CA PRO A 209 -8.94 -25.98 3.68
C PRO A 209 -10.23 -25.77 4.51
N PRO A 210 -10.94 -24.64 4.30
CA PRO A 210 -12.21 -24.40 4.95
C PRO A 210 -13.20 -25.51 4.57
N ASN A 211 -13.72 -26.22 5.56
CA ASN A 211 -14.84 -27.15 5.35
C ASN A 211 -16.21 -26.44 5.37
N VAL A 212 -16.22 -25.12 5.58
CA VAL A 212 -17.44 -24.30 5.69
C VAL A 212 -17.35 -23.11 4.73
N PRO A 213 -18.40 -22.81 3.94
CA PRO A 213 -18.42 -21.65 3.05
C PRO A 213 -18.12 -20.34 3.78
N ALA A 214 -17.41 -19.43 3.11
CA ALA A 214 -17.14 -18.07 3.57
C ALA A 214 -18.43 -17.32 3.96
N SER A 215 -18.37 -16.45 4.98
CA SER A 215 -19.53 -15.68 5.51
C SER A 215 -19.97 -14.51 4.60
N GLY A 216 -19.69 -14.60 3.30
CA GLY A 216 -19.93 -13.53 2.33
C GLY A 216 -19.03 -12.31 2.59
N LEU A 217 -19.62 -11.12 2.63
CA LEU A 217 -18.88 -9.85 2.78
C LEU A 217 -18.37 -9.58 4.21
N LYS A 218 -18.87 -10.32 5.22
CA LYS A 218 -18.53 -10.08 6.63
C LYS A 218 -17.15 -10.65 6.98
N ASN A 219 -16.28 -9.83 7.55
CA ASN A 219 -15.01 -10.31 8.10
C ASN A 219 -15.19 -10.89 9.50
N HIS A 220 -14.36 -11.87 9.84
CA HIS A 220 -14.15 -12.34 11.20
C HIS A 220 -12.94 -11.59 11.78
N HIS A 221 -13.08 -11.05 13.00
CA HIS A 221 -12.06 -10.20 13.63
C HIS A 221 -11.30 -10.91 14.74
N ALA A 222 -11.99 -11.75 15.54
CA ALA A 222 -11.36 -12.49 16.63
C ALA A 222 -11.90 -13.92 16.78
N VAL A 223 -11.07 -14.77 17.37
CA VAL A 223 -11.39 -16.16 17.73
C VAL A 223 -10.77 -16.49 19.08
N SER A 224 -11.48 -17.27 19.89
CA SER A 224 -10.99 -17.81 21.16
C SER A 224 -11.27 -19.32 21.18
N ALA A 225 -10.35 -20.11 21.74
CA ALA A 225 -10.46 -21.56 21.83
C ALA A 225 -10.06 -22.07 23.23
N ASP A 226 -10.84 -23.00 23.81
CA ASP A 226 -10.51 -23.65 25.08
C ASP A 226 -9.85 -25.03 24.88
N PRO A 227 -9.20 -25.59 25.91
CA PRO A 227 -8.62 -26.94 25.84
C PRO A 227 -9.62 -28.07 25.56
N ALA A 228 -10.93 -27.84 25.73
CA ALA A 228 -11.96 -28.82 25.39
C ALA A 228 -12.30 -28.79 23.88
N GLY A 229 -11.73 -27.85 23.13
CA GLY A 229 -11.98 -27.67 21.71
C GLY A 229 -13.24 -26.85 21.41
N ARG A 230 -13.82 -26.16 22.39
CA ARG A 230 -14.86 -25.17 22.11
C ARG A 230 -14.23 -23.90 21.57
N CYS A 231 -14.85 -23.30 20.57
CA CYS A 231 -14.36 -22.07 19.97
C CYS A 231 -15.48 -21.06 19.78
N TRP A 232 -15.14 -19.80 19.94
CA TRP A 232 -16.02 -18.66 19.66
C TRP A 232 -15.35 -17.73 18.67
N THR A 233 -16.09 -17.25 17.67
CA THR A 233 -15.59 -16.25 16.71
C THR A 233 -16.60 -15.13 16.53
N VAL A 234 -16.07 -13.92 16.32
CA VAL A 234 -16.84 -12.70 16.17
C VAL A 234 -16.42 -11.90 14.94
N GLY A 235 -17.31 -11.04 14.45
CA GLY A 235 -17.02 -10.23 13.28
C GLY A 235 -18.00 -9.10 12.98
N ASP A 236 -17.98 -8.69 11.71
CA ASP A 236 -18.78 -7.60 11.15
C ASP A 236 -20.29 -7.79 11.30
N GLY A 237 -21.02 -6.71 11.62
CA GLY A 237 -22.48 -6.74 11.74
C GLY A 237 -22.98 -7.66 12.86
N ALA A 238 -22.43 -7.47 14.05
CA ALA A 238 -22.69 -8.25 15.28
C ALA A 238 -22.62 -9.77 15.07
N MET A 239 -21.77 -10.23 14.15
CA MET A 239 -21.64 -11.65 13.84
C MET A 239 -20.99 -12.40 15.00
N LEU A 240 -21.60 -13.52 15.38
CA LEU A 240 -21.17 -14.39 16.45
C LEU A 240 -21.42 -15.85 16.05
N MET A 241 -20.41 -16.70 16.19
CA MET A 241 -20.52 -18.13 15.93
C MET A 241 -19.75 -18.92 17.00
N THR A 242 -20.25 -20.11 17.30
CA THR A 242 -19.60 -21.08 18.18
C THR A 242 -19.29 -22.38 17.44
N SER A 243 -18.30 -23.11 17.94
CA SER A 243 -17.91 -24.43 17.45
C SER A 243 -17.67 -25.35 18.65
N PRO A 244 -18.36 -26.51 18.74
CA PRO A 244 -18.12 -27.48 19.80
C PRO A 244 -16.96 -28.44 19.50
N ASN A 245 -16.33 -28.35 18.32
CA ASN A 245 -15.43 -29.39 17.79
C ASN A 245 -14.18 -28.81 17.10
N ALA A 246 -13.52 -27.87 17.77
CA ALA A 246 -12.24 -27.27 17.39
C ALA A 246 -12.26 -26.64 15.98
N GLY A 247 -13.36 -25.96 15.65
CA GLY A 247 -13.53 -25.25 14.38
C GLY A 247 -13.91 -26.14 13.19
N VAL A 248 -14.18 -27.43 13.40
CA VAL A 248 -14.62 -28.36 12.33
C VAL A 248 -15.99 -27.96 11.79
N SER A 249 -16.92 -27.56 12.66
CA SER A 249 -18.21 -26.99 12.28
C SER A 249 -18.53 -25.76 13.10
N TRP A 250 -19.24 -24.81 12.50
CA TRP A 250 -19.62 -23.54 13.12
C TRP A 250 -21.13 -23.34 13.03
N GLU A 251 -21.72 -22.91 14.14
CA GLU A 251 -23.15 -22.61 14.25
C GLU A 251 -23.37 -21.28 14.98
N PRO A 252 -24.49 -20.58 14.70
CA PRO A 252 -24.89 -19.45 15.54
C PRO A 252 -25.19 -19.94 16.96
N PRO A 253 -24.99 -19.10 17.99
CA PRO A 253 -25.38 -19.43 19.36
C PRO A 253 -26.89 -19.66 19.47
N GLN A 254 -27.32 -20.32 20.55
CA GLN A 254 -28.74 -20.65 20.77
C GLN A 254 -29.61 -19.39 20.87
N GLU A 255 -29.15 -18.37 21.60
CA GLU A 255 -29.76 -17.05 21.60
C GLU A 255 -28.82 -16.05 20.92
N SER A 256 -29.33 -15.36 19.91
CA SER A 256 -28.60 -14.32 19.19
C SER A 256 -28.72 -12.98 19.91
N LEU A 257 -27.69 -12.14 19.73
CA LEU A 257 -27.77 -10.73 20.10
C LEU A 257 -28.94 -10.04 19.36
N PRO A 258 -29.48 -8.92 19.90
CA PRO A 258 -30.53 -8.15 19.23
C PRO A 258 -30.21 -7.87 17.76
N THR A 259 -31.13 -8.22 16.86
CA THR A 259 -30.90 -8.15 15.40
C THR A 259 -30.59 -6.74 14.91
N GLU A 260 -31.08 -5.71 15.60
CA GLU A 260 -30.82 -4.29 15.28
C GLU A 260 -29.34 -3.91 15.37
N LEU A 261 -28.55 -4.60 16.22
CA LEU A 261 -27.12 -4.35 16.35
C LEU A 261 -26.37 -4.63 15.05
N ALA A 262 -26.90 -5.52 14.20
CA ALA A 262 -26.28 -5.88 12.94
C ALA A 262 -26.16 -4.70 11.97
N ASP A 263 -26.88 -3.59 12.19
CA ASP A 263 -26.84 -2.40 11.33
C ASP A 263 -25.69 -1.45 11.70
N TYR A 264 -25.19 -1.46 12.95
CA TYR A 264 -24.23 -0.44 13.44
C TYR A 264 -23.14 -0.94 14.40
N VAL A 265 -23.14 -2.22 14.78
CA VAL A 265 -22.11 -2.82 15.65
C VAL A 265 -21.26 -3.82 14.87
N ASN A 266 -19.94 -3.71 15.02
CA ASN A 266 -18.98 -4.73 14.58
C ASN A 266 -18.27 -5.28 15.82
N LEU A 267 -18.26 -6.59 16.00
CA LEU A 267 -17.58 -7.24 17.12
C LEU A 267 -16.12 -7.52 16.72
N LEU A 268 -15.19 -7.03 17.54
CA LEU A 268 -13.75 -7.05 17.25
C LEU A 268 -12.98 -8.02 18.15
N ALA A 269 -13.49 -8.31 19.34
CA ALA A 269 -12.81 -9.10 20.35
C ALA A 269 -13.74 -10.13 21.01
N VAL A 270 -13.20 -11.31 21.31
CA VAL A 270 -13.88 -12.37 22.06
C VAL A 270 -12.90 -13.07 22.99
N ASP A 271 -13.34 -13.38 24.20
CA ASP A 271 -12.65 -14.27 25.12
C ASP A 271 -13.68 -15.11 25.87
N HIS A 272 -13.29 -16.32 26.28
CA HIS A 272 -14.17 -17.21 27.02
C HIS A 272 -13.43 -18.05 28.05
N ARG A 273 -14.12 -18.34 29.15
CA ARG A 273 -13.64 -19.13 30.28
C ARG A 273 -14.78 -19.99 30.81
N GLY A 274 -14.65 -21.31 30.71
CA GLY A 274 -15.70 -22.22 31.14
C GLY A 274 -16.99 -21.99 30.33
N SER A 275 -18.10 -21.68 31.00
CA SER A 275 -19.36 -21.29 30.34
C SER A 275 -19.47 -19.78 30.11
N HIS A 276 -18.51 -18.98 30.55
CA HIS A 276 -18.58 -17.53 30.41
C HIS A 276 -17.94 -17.07 29.10
N VAL A 277 -18.65 -16.24 28.35
CA VAL A 277 -18.21 -15.69 27.07
C VAL A 277 -18.38 -14.17 27.09
N TRP A 278 -17.35 -13.43 26.71
CA TRP A 278 -17.38 -11.99 26.60
C TRP A 278 -17.08 -11.57 25.16
N VAL A 279 -17.80 -10.58 24.64
CA VAL A 279 -17.56 -10.03 23.30
C VAL A 279 -17.63 -8.50 23.32
N ALA A 280 -16.68 -7.87 22.65
CA ALA A 280 -16.56 -6.40 22.57
C ALA A 280 -16.26 -5.97 21.14
N GLY A 281 -16.43 -4.67 20.84
CA GLY A 281 -16.12 -4.16 19.52
C GLY A 281 -16.32 -2.66 19.34
N SER A 282 -16.88 -2.30 18.18
CA SER A 282 -17.16 -0.93 17.75
C SER A 282 -18.66 -0.78 17.51
N PRO A 283 -19.38 0.05 18.29
CA PRO A 283 -18.89 0.87 19.41
C PRO A 283 -18.48 0.08 20.65
N GLY A 284 -17.57 0.65 21.45
CA GLY A 284 -17.05 0.03 22.67
C GLY A 284 -17.82 0.36 23.95
N ALA A 285 -18.98 1.04 23.86
CA ALA A 285 -19.77 1.49 25.01
C ALA A 285 -20.48 0.36 25.77
N VAL A 286 -20.73 -0.76 25.09
CA VAL A 286 -21.36 -1.96 25.67
C VAL A 286 -20.53 -3.17 25.29
N LEU A 287 -20.14 -3.94 26.29
CA LEU A 287 -19.60 -5.29 26.15
C LEU A 287 -20.76 -6.27 26.38
N TRP A 288 -20.80 -7.38 25.65
CA TRP A 288 -21.82 -8.40 25.87
C TRP A 288 -21.22 -9.61 26.59
N HIS A 289 -21.91 -10.05 27.64
CA HIS A 289 -21.50 -11.20 28.45
C HIS A 289 -22.58 -12.26 28.45
N SER A 290 -22.16 -13.51 28.25
CA SER A 290 -22.98 -14.68 28.48
C SER A 290 -22.38 -15.50 29.63
N PRO A 291 -23.14 -15.79 30.71
CA PRO A 291 -22.69 -16.69 31.78
C PRO A 291 -22.89 -18.18 31.48
N ASP A 292 -23.60 -18.50 30.39
CA ASP A 292 -24.22 -19.81 30.15
C ASP A 292 -23.97 -20.35 28.73
N ASP A 293 -22.77 -20.12 28.22
CA ASP A 293 -22.25 -20.63 26.94
C ASP A 293 -23.05 -20.14 25.72
N GLY A 294 -23.43 -18.86 25.75
CA GLY A 294 -24.19 -18.17 24.72
C GLY A 294 -25.69 -18.51 24.69
N ARG A 295 -26.24 -19.05 25.78
CA ARG A 295 -27.69 -19.28 25.91
C ARG A 295 -28.46 -18.03 26.30
N SER A 296 -27.83 -17.10 26.99
CA SER A 296 -28.34 -15.77 27.29
C SER A 296 -27.21 -14.73 27.23
N TRP A 297 -27.56 -13.50 26.85
CA TRP A 297 -26.62 -12.40 26.70
C TRP A 297 -27.07 -11.16 27.47
N GLN A 298 -26.14 -10.55 28.19
CA GLN A 298 -26.38 -9.38 29.02
C GLN A 298 -25.45 -8.22 28.60
N PRO A 299 -25.99 -7.01 28.39
CA PRO A 299 -25.17 -5.84 28.09
C PRO A 299 -24.47 -5.33 29.35
N GLN A 300 -23.18 -5.05 29.23
CA GLN A 300 -22.30 -4.54 30.27
C GLN A 300 -21.75 -3.17 29.86
N PRO A 301 -22.24 -2.06 30.45
CA PRO A 301 -21.77 -0.72 30.13
C PRO A 301 -20.32 -0.52 30.52
N THR A 302 -19.54 0.08 29.62
CA THR A 302 -18.10 0.35 29.83
C THR A 302 -17.79 1.83 30.12
N GLY A 303 -18.79 2.71 29.95
CA GLY A 303 -18.71 4.14 30.26
C GLY A 303 -18.15 5.05 29.16
N ASP A 304 -17.59 4.51 28.07
CA ASP A 304 -17.06 5.28 26.93
C ASP A 304 -17.34 4.52 25.62
N ALA A 305 -17.61 5.23 24.53
CA ALA A 305 -17.99 4.66 23.25
C ALA A 305 -16.80 4.28 22.34
N ALA A 306 -15.58 4.73 22.64
CA ALA A 306 -14.41 4.43 21.80
C ALA A 306 -14.24 2.90 21.60
N PRO A 307 -13.93 2.43 20.37
CA PRO A 307 -13.83 0.99 20.07
C PRO A 307 -12.89 0.22 20.99
N LEU A 308 -13.26 -1.03 21.30
CA LEU A 308 -12.43 -2.01 22.01
C LEU A 308 -11.95 -3.08 21.02
N HIS A 309 -10.64 -3.26 20.91
CA HIS A 309 -10.01 -4.15 19.92
C HIS A 309 -9.57 -5.50 20.51
N ALA A 310 -9.32 -5.57 21.82
CA ALA A 310 -8.97 -6.82 22.49
C ALA A 310 -9.55 -6.88 23.91
N ILE A 311 -9.85 -8.09 24.36
CA ILE A 311 -10.30 -8.40 25.72
C ILE A 311 -9.56 -9.63 26.23
N HIS A 312 -9.28 -9.67 27.53
CA HIS A 312 -8.65 -10.80 28.17
C HIS A 312 -9.17 -10.97 29.60
N PHE A 313 -9.65 -12.16 29.92
CA PHE A 313 -10.10 -12.56 31.25
C PHE A 313 -9.09 -13.53 31.87
N ARG A 314 -8.56 -13.16 33.05
CA ARG A 314 -7.66 -14.01 33.84
C ARG A 314 -8.42 -14.98 34.76
N SER A 315 -9.66 -14.63 35.07
CA SER A 315 -10.61 -15.44 35.83
C SER A 315 -12.03 -15.09 35.39
N GLU A 316 -13.05 -15.79 35.91
CA GLU A 316 -14.46 -15.48 35.61
C GLU A 316 -14.89 -14.10 36.13
N THR A 317 -14.12 -13.50 37.05
CA THR A 317 -14.44 -12.21 37.65
C THR A 317 -13.49 -11.09 37.24
N GLU A 318 -12.25 -11.40 36.82
CA GLU A 318 -11.24 -10.38 36.56
C GLU A 318 -10.87 -10.35 35.08
N GLY A 319 -11.06 -9.19 34.45
CA GLY A 319 -10.84 -8.99 33.02
C GLY A 319 -10.33 -7.60 32.67
N CYS A 320 -9.76 -7.48 31.49
CA CYS A 320 -9.24 -6.25 30.92
C CYS A 320 -9.65 -6.12 29.46
N ALA A 321 -10.04 -4.93 29.04
CA ALA A 321 -10.37 -4.58 27.66
C ALA A 321 -9.54 -3.38 27.22
N VAL A 322 -9.02 -3.40 25.99
CA VAL A 322 -8.17 -2.33 25.44
C VAL A 322 -8.65 -1.91 24.06
N GLY A 323 -8.35 -0.67 23.66
CA GLY A 323 -8.74 -0.19 22.33
C GLY A 323 -8.24 1.19 21.94
N THR A 324 -9.03 1.88 21.13
CA THR A 324 -8.67 3.18 20.52
C THR A 324 -8.44 4.26 21.57
N PHE A 325 -7.60 5.25 21.24
CA PHE A 325 -7.18 6.34 22.14
C PHE A 325 -6.43 5.88 23.39
N GLY A 326 -5.70 4.76 23.32
CA GLY A 326 -4.98 4.20 24.46
C GLY A 326 -5.91 3.81 25.61
N ARG A 327 -7.15 3.41 25.29
CA ARG A 327 -8.18 3.08 26.27
C ARG A 327 -7.85 1.75 26.93
N ILE A 328 -7.92 1.72 28.26
CA ILE A 328 -7.79 0.50 29.06
C ILE A 328 -8.89 0.49 30.12
N CYS A 329 -9.71 -0.56 30.11
CA CYS A 329 -10.79 -0.78 31.07
C CYS A 329 -10.58 -2.11 31.81
N ILE A 330 -10.88 -2.13 33.10
CA ILE A 330 -10.78 -3.33 33.95
C ILE A 330 -12.09 -3.64 34.63
N THR A 331 -12.29 -4.90 34.94
CA THR A 331 -13.38 -5.41 35.79
C THR A 331 -12.83 -6.38 36.84
N ASN A 332 -13.46 -6.40 38.00
CA ASN A 332 -13.19 -7.36 39.08
C ASN A 332 -14.46 -8.15 39.49
N ASP A 333 -15.55 -8.04 38.71
CA ASP A 333 -16.85 -8.67 38.97
C ASP A 333 -17.45 -9.35 37.72
N GLY A 334 -16.60 -9.79 36.79
CA GLY A 334 -17.00 -10.53 35.59
C GLY A 334 -17.61 -9.64 34.50
N GLY A 335 -17.33 -8.34 34.59
CA GLY A 335 -17.81 -7.31 33.69
C GLY A 335 -19.14 -6.69 34.10
N ALA A 336 -19.72 -7.07 35.25
CA ALA A 336 -20.92 -6.39 35.76
C ALA A 336 -20.67 -4.89 35.96
N THR A 337 -19.44 -4.51 36.34
CA THR A 337 -18.94 -3.14 36.29
C THR A 337 -17.56 -3.08 35.62
N TRP A 338 -17.36 -2.01 34.85
CA TRP A 338 -16.10 -1.70 34.17
C TRP A 338 -15.60 -0.34 34.61
N THR A 339 -14.30 -0.25 34.91
CA THR A 339 -13.62 1.01 35.24
C THR A 339 -12.58 1.31 34.18
N CYS A 340 -12.71 2.47 33.53
CA CYS A 340 -11.69 2.98 32.61
C CYS A 340 -10.54 3.58 33.41
N VAL A 341 -9.39 2.90 33.44
CA VAL A 341 -8.20 3.37 34.16
C VAL A 341 -7.33 4.28 33.31
N ARG A 342 -7.57 4.32 31.99
CA ARG A 342 -6.75 5.07 31.04
C ARG A 342 -7.53 5.40 29.77
N GLY A 343 -7.30 6.59 29.20
CA GLY A 343 -7.84 6.97 27.89
C GLY A 343 -9.33 7.35 27.89
N GLN A 344 -9.89 7.67 29.07
CA GLN A 344 -11.30 8.03 29.22
C GLN A 344 -11.64 9.39 28.57
N ASP A 345 -12.86 9.49 28.04
CA ASP A 345 -13.49 10.70 27.51
C ASP A 345 -12.75 11.34 26.33
N ARG A 346 -11.88 10.59 25.66
CA ARG A 346 -11.23 11.04 24.43
C ARG A 346 -12.21 10.95 23.26
N ARG A 347 -12.13 11.91 22.35
CA ARG A 347 -13.01 12.02 21.17
C ARG A 347 -12.28 12.58 19.96
N LEU A 348 -12.92 12.54 18.80
CA LEU A 348 -12.36 13.13 17.59
C LEU A 348 -12.54 14.65 17.55
N ALA A 349 -11.51 15.34 17.09
CA ALA A 349 -11.63 16.70 16.57
C ALA A 349 -12.05 16.65 15.10
N LEU A 350 -11.35 15.83 14.30
CA LEU A 350 -11.56 15.71 12.85
C LEU A 350 -11.99 14.29 12.50
N TRP A 351 -13.01 14.17 11.65
CA TRP A 351 -13.42 12.90 11.08
C TRP A 351 -13.61 13.06 9.58
N SER A 352 -12.84 12.31 8.78
CA SER A 352 -12.96 12.33 7.32
C SER A 352 -13.70 11.10 6.82
N LEU A 353 -14.71 11.33 5.99
CA LEU A 353 -15.52 10.32 5.32
C LEU A 353 -15.11 10.25 3.85
N GLN A 354 -14.71 9.07 3.38
CA GLN A 354 -14.25 8.85 2.01
C GLN A 354 -14.85 7.57 1.42
N THR A 355 -14.95 7.51 0.09
CA THR A 355 -15.35 6.27 -0.64
C THR A 355 -14.13 5.58 -1.26
N ASP A 356 -13.04 6.32 -1.45
CA ASP A 356 -11.80 5.85 -2.06
C ASP A 356 -10.60 6.28 -1.20
N PRO A 357 -9.70 5.33 -0.81
CA PRO A 357 -8.50 5.68 -0.05
C PRO A 357 -7.61 6.71 -0.76
N GLN A 358 -7.52 6.70 -2.10
CA GLN A 358 -6.69 7.64 -2.89
C GLN A 358 -7.19 9.09 -2.82
N GLN A 359 -8.45 9.27 -2.44
CA GLN A 359 -9.01 10.59 -2.19
C GLN A 359 -8.62 11.12 -0.81
N THR A 360 -8.14 10.31 0.13
CA THR A 360 -7.84 10.80 1.49
C THR A 360 -6.82 11.95 1.51
N SER A 361 -7.14 13.04 2.23
CA SER A 361 -6.20 14.15 2.41
C SER A 361 -5.11 13.85 3.43
N VAL A 362 -3.98 13.32 2.97
CA VAL A 362 -2.77 13.18 3.80
C VAL A 362 -2.21 14.54 4.28
N PRO A 363 -2.15 15.61 3.44
CA PRO A 363 -1.70 16.94 3.87
C PRO A 363 -2.49 17.54 5.03
N LEU A 364 -3.81 17.37 5.03
CA LEU A 364 -4.68 17.83 6.11
C LEU A 364 -4.26 17.23 7.46
N PHE A 365 -4.06 15.91 7.50
CA PHE A 365 -3.73 15.23 8.75
C PHE A 365 -2.29 15.52 9.19
N ALA A 366 -1.34 15.65 8.27
CA ALA A 366 0.01 16.11 8.60
C ALA A 366 -0.03 17.46 9.34
N ARG A 367 -0.88 18.39 8.86
CA ARG A 367 -1.02 19.72 9.44
C ARG A 367 -1.76 19.75 10.78
N TYR A 368 -2.87 19.04 10.90
CA TYR A 368 -3.75 19.14 12.07
C TYR A 368 -3.53 18.00 13.08
N ALA A 369 -3.37 16.76 12.63
CA ALA A 369 -3.25 15.61 13.52
C ALA A 369 -1.82 15.42 14.04
N ALA A 370 -0.81 15.40 13.14
CA ALA A 370 0.60 15.25 13.53
C ALA A 370 1.17 16.50 14.20
N GLU A 371 1.09 17.67 13.54
CA GLU A 371 1.71 18.91 14.05
C GLU A 371 0.90 19.53 15.21
N GLU A 372 -0.42 19.68 15.04
CA GLU A 372 -1.25 20.35 16.06
C GLU A 372 -1.84 19.42 17.11
N GLY A 373 -1.77 18.10 16.92
CA GLY A 373 -2.19 17.10 17.88
C GLY A 373 -3.70 16.84 17.90
N TYR A 374 -4.48 17.23 16.89
CA TYR A 374 -5.91 16.96 16.85
C TYR A 374 -6.19 15.47 16.62
N ARG A 375 -7.00 14.88 17.50
CA ARG A 375 -7.41 13.47 17.35
C ARG A 375 -8.29 13.33 16.13
N SER A 376 -7.93 12.38 15.27
CA SER A 376 -8.49 12.27 13.93
C SER A 376 -8.75 10.82 13.54
N ALA A 377 -9.79 10.58 12.76
CA ALA A 377 -10.05 9.28 12.14
C ALA A 377 -10.47 9.43 10.68
N VAL A 378 -10.26 8.37 9.92
CA VAL A 378 -10.72 8.23 8.53
C VAL A 378 -11.67 7.05 8.46
N THR A 379 -12.83 7.23 7.85
CA THR A 379 -13.74 6.14 7.52
C THR A 379 -13.85 6.00 6.01
N LEU A 380 -13.47 4.83 5.49
CA LEU A 380 -13.79 4.38 4.14
C LEU A 380 -15.18 3.74 4.15
N PHE A 381 -16.19 4.41 3.59
CA PHE A 381 -17.58 3.95 3.65
C PHE A 381 -17.85 2.76 2.70
N SER A 382 -17.07 2.70 1.63
CA SER A 382 -17.10 1.60 0.65
C SER A 382 -15.81 0.80 0.65
N ARG A 383 -15.89 -0.43 0.17
CA ARG A 383 -14.74 -1.33 0.01
C ARG A 383 -14.44 -1.63 -1.46
N ARG A 384 -13.17 -1.83 -1.79
CA ARG A 384 -12.68 -2.12 -3.15
C ARG A 384 -11.82 -3.38 -3.25
N ASP A 385 -11.67 -4.08 -2.13
CA ASP A 385 -10.97 -5.36 -2.01
C ASP A 385 -11.78 -6.55 -2.54
N ILE A 386 -12.85 -6.28 -3.31
CA ILE A 386 -13.71 -7.28 -3.96
C ILE A 386 -13.90 -6.83 -5.40
N GLY A 387 -13.88 -7.78 -6.34
CA GLY A 387 -13.98 -7.52 -7.78
C GLY A 387 -12.63 -7.62 -8.49
N PRO A 388 -12.53 -7.15 -9.75
CA PRO A 388 -11.32 -7.28 -10.57
C PRO A 388 -10.11 -6.54 -9.98
N ASP A 389 -10.35 -5.51 -9.16
CA ASP A 389 -9.31 -4.71 -8.50
C ASP A 389 -8.90 -5.25 -7.11
N ALA A 390 -9.45 -6.40 -6.68
CA ALA A 390 -9.21 -6.95 -5.35
C ALA A 390 -7.72 -7.27 -5.09
N HIS A 391 -7.01 -7.79 -6.10
CA HIS A 391 -5.58 -8.13 -5.99
C HIS A 391 -4.69 -6.89 -5.79
N VAL A 392 -5.08 -5.75 -6.36
CA VAL A 392 -4.39 -4.47 -6.18
C VAL A 392 -4.68 -3.92 -4.77
N THR A 393 -5.89 -4.14 -4.26
CA THR A 393 -6.35 -3.57 -2.99
C THR A 393 -5.88 -4.34 -1.75
N GLN A 394 -5.64 -5.66 -1.85
CA GLN A 394 -5.14 -6.48 -0.72
C GLN A 394 -3.78 -6.02 -0.19
N SER A 395 -2.89 -5.49 -1.06
CA SER A 395 -1.60 -4.92 -0.64
C SER A 395 -1.76 -3.63 0.18
N TYR A 396 -2.83 -2.86 -0.03
CA TYR A 396 -3.03 -1.55 0.62
C TYR A 396 -3.57 -1.62 2.04
N GLU A 397 -4.05 -2.77 2.48
CA GLU A 397 -4.73 -2.89 3.78
C GLU A 397 -3.76 -2.72 4.95
N THR A 398 -2.48 -3.04 4.75
CA THR A 398 -1.41 -2.82 5.75
C THR A 398 -0.71 -1.48 5.50
N GLU A 399 -0.57 -1.07 4.25
CA GLU A 399 0.10 0.18 3.87
C GLU A 399 -0.72 1.43 4.25
N PHE A 400 -2.02 1.45 3.98
CA PHE A 400 -2.86 2.63 4.17
C PHE A 400 -2.98 3.03 5.65
N PRO A 401 -3.22 2.11 6.63
CA PRO A 401 -3.10 2.43 8.05
C PRO A 401 -1.72 3.02 8.39
N ALA A 402 -0.64 2.48 7.84
CA ALA A 402 0.72 2.95 8.12
C ALA A 402 0.98 4.38 7.59
N VAL A 403 0.34 4.77 6.47
CA VAL A 403 0.32 6.15 5.96
C VAL A 403 -0.40 7.06 6.96
N LEU A 404 -1.60 6.69 7.39
CA LEU A 404 -2.43 7.49 8.30
C LEU A 404 -1.80 7.65 9.68
N GLN A 405 -1.22 6.58 10.22
CA GLN A 405 -0.44 6.62 11.46
C GLN A 405 0.76 7.57 11.32
N ALA A 406 1.47 7.58 10.19
CA ALA A 406 2.60 8.49 9.95
C ALA A 406 2.21 9.97 10.12
N VAL A 407 0.98 10.32 9.75
CA VAL A 407 0.44 11.68 9.87
C VAL A 407 -0.42 11.89 11.12
N GLY A 408 -0.33 10.99 12.10
CA GLY A 408 -0.91 11.15 13.44
C GLY A 408 -2.41 10.90 13.56
N VAL A 409 -3.02 10.25 12.56
CA VAL A 409 -4.42 9.77 12.63
C VAL A 409 -4.51 8.61 13.61
N ASN A 410 -5.56 8.60 14.44
CA ASN A 410 -5.75 7.59 15.48
C ASN A 410 -6.36 6.29 14.96
N GLU A 411 -7.35 6.37 14.06
CA GLU A 411 -8.11 5.20 13.62
C GLU A 411 -8.47 5.28 12.13
N LEU A 412 -8.44 4.11 11.48
CA LEU A 412 -9.03 3.86 10.18
C LEU A 412 -10.18 2.86 10.35
N GLN A 413 -11.36 3.20 9.86
CA GLN A 413 -12.49 2.28 9.78
C GLN A 413 -12.85 2.04 8.32
N GLN A 414 -13.02 0.77 7.93
CA GLN A 414 -13.46 0.41 6.58
C GLN A 414 -14.83 -0.28 6.67
N GLY A 415 -15.78 0.22 5.88
CA GLY A 415 -17.12 -0.35 5.75
C GLY A 415 -17.09 -1.65 4.96
N TRP A 416 -17.84 -2.65 5.42
CA TRP A 416 -17.87 -3.98 4.79
C TRP A 416 -19.08 -4.20 3.85
N ARG A 417 -20.16 -3.43 4.03
CA ARG A 417 -21.48 -3.64 3.40
C ARG A 417 -21.58 -3.18 1.94
N LEU A 418 -20.83 -2.14 1.58
CA LEU A 418 -21.02 -1.41 0.32
C LEU A 418 -19.78 -1.54 -0.57
N PRO A 419 -19.60 -2.69 -1.26
CA PRO A 419 -18.52 -2.85 -2.21
C PRO A 419 -18.74 -1.99 -3.46
N LEU A 420 -17.63 -1.50 -4.01
CA LEU A 420 -17.53 -0.93 -5.35
C LEU A 420 -16.81 -1.93 -6.25
N ALA A 421 -17.40 -3.12 -6.39
CA ALA A 421 -16.74 -4.27 -7.03
C ALA A 421 -16.80 -4.25 -8.57
N ILE A 422 -17.56 -3.34 -9.16
CA ILE A 422 -17.71 -3.22 -10.62
C ILE A 422 -17.05 -1.91 -11.06
N PRO A 423 -16.06 -1.95 -11.98
CA PRO A 423 -15.44 -0.74 -12.51
C PRO A 423 -16.48 0.25 -13.04
N GLY A 424 -16.37 1.52 -12.64
CA GLY A 424 -17.29 2.59 -13.05
C GLY A 424 -18.66 2.58 -12.36
N ILE A 425 -18.99 1.61 -11.50
CA ILE A 425 -20.30 1.58 -10.81
C ILE A 425 -20.54 2.81 -9.95
N ALA A 426 -19.48 3.36 -9.36
CA ALA A 426 -19.53 4.59 -8.58
C ALA A 426 -20.07 5.79 -9.38
N GLN A 427 -20.06 5.71 -10.72
CA GLN A 427 -20.53 6.77 -11.62
C GLN A 427 -22.00 6.60 -12.04
N ASN A 428 -22.55 5.38 -11.96
CA ASN A 428 -23.94 5.10 -12.31
C ASN A 428 -24.82 5.05 -11.06
N ARG A 429 -25.51 6.16 -10.79
CA ARG A 429 -26.36 6.30 -9.59
C ARG A 429 -27.46 5.24 -9.48
N GLU A 430 -28.16 4.94 -10.57
CA GLU A 430 -29.31 4.03 -10.53
C GLU A 430 -28.86 2.61 -10.21
N ARG A 431 -27.85 2.12 -10.91
CA ARG A 431 -27.28 0.79 -10.68
C ARG A 431 -26.62 0.66 -9.32
N LEU A 432 -25.89 1.70 -8.87
CA LEU A 432 -25.27 1.72 -7.55
C LEU A 432 -26.31 1.60 -6.44
N LEU A 433 -27.41 2.35 -6.55
CA LEU A 433 -28.51 2.28 -5.59
C LEU A 433 -29.23 0.93 -5.63
N GLU A 434 -29.41 0.33 -6.80
CA GLU A 434 -29.99 -1.01 -6.93
C GLU A 434 -29.11 -2.06 -6.23
N ASP A 435 -27.82 -2.10 -6.54
CA ASP A 435 -26.87 -3.06 -5.97
C ASP A 435 -26.75 -2.90 -4.44
N TRP A 436 -26.59 -1.66 -3.95
CA TRP A 436 -26.52 -1.40 -2.51
C TRP A 436 -27.84 -1.64 -1.80
N SER A 437 -28.98 -1.42 -2.46
CA SER A 437 -30.29 -1.78 -1.94
C SER A 437 -30.44 -3.29 -1.79
N LEU A 438 -29.98 -4.07 -2.77
CA LEU A 438 -30.01 -5.55 -2.68
C LEU A 438 -29.11 -6.07 -1.54
N LEU A 439 -27.91 -5.52 -1.39
CA LEU A 439 -26.98 -5.92 -0.32
C LEU A 439 -27.44 -5.55 1.10
N THR A 440 -28.41 -4.65 1.22
CA THR A 440 -28.97 -4.20 2.49
C THR A 440 -30.41 -4.66 2.69
N ASP A 441 -30.82 -5.75 2.04
CA ASP A 441 -32.19 -6.30 2.11
C ASP A 441 -33.28 -5.24 1.84
N ARG A 442 -33.00 -4.32 0.92
CA ARG A 442 -33.82 -3.17 0.53
C ARG A 442 -34.03 -2.13 1.63
N ARG A 443 -33.18 -2.12 2.67
CA ARG A 443 -33.16 -1.16 3.79
C ARG A 443 -31.99 -0.17 3.72
N PHE A 444 -31.41 0.05 2.54
CA PHE A 444 -30.20 0.87 2.34
C PHE A 444 -30.20 2.20 3.11
N ALA A 445 -31.24 3.02 2.94
CA ALA A 445 -31.32 4.32 3.60
C ALA A 445 -31.35 4.21 5.13
N GLU A 446 -32.05 3.21 5.68
CA GLU A 446 -32.16 2.98 7.12
C GLU A 446 -30.82 2.50 7.70
N VAL A 447 -30.18 1.53 7.06
CA VAL A 447 -28.91 0.92 7.51
C VAL A 447 -27.77 1.95 7.46
N VAL A 448 -27.61 2.66 6.34
CA VAL A 448 -26.57 3.69 6.19
C VAL A 448 -26.75 4.84 7.18
N MET A 449 -28.00 5.28 7.39
CA MET A 449 -28.28 6.32 8.37
C MET A 449 -28.03 5.84 9.80
N SER A 450 -28.44 4.62 10.13
CA SER A 450 -28.16 4.01 11.45
C SER A 450 -26.66 3.92 11.71
N GLU A 451 -25.88 3.45 10.73
CA GLU A 451 -24.43 3.35 10.81
C GLU A 451 -23.75 4.72 10.97
N LEU A 452 -24.08 5.71 10.13
CA LEU A 452 -23.49 7.05 10.21
C LEU A 452 -23.84 7.76 11.52
N VAL A 453 -25.10 7.66 11.97
CA VAL A 453 -25.52 8.25 13.25
C VAL A 453 -24.81 7.59 14.42
N ALA A 454 -24.67 6.27 14.41
CA ALA A 454 -23.91 5.55 15.44
C ALA A 454 -22.44 5.98 15.46
N GLN A 455 -21.80 6.14 14.29
CA GLN A 455 -20.41 6.61 14.20
C GLN A 455 -20.25 8.06 14.70
N ILE A 456 -21.19 8.97 14.43
CA ILE A 456 -21.16 10.34 14.98
C ILE A 456 -21.28 10.33 16.50
N ARG A 457 -22.23 9.55 17.05
CA ARG A 457 -22.44 9.43 18.50
C ARG A 457 -21.27 8.75 19.21
N MET A 458 -20.61 7.79 18.54
CA MET A 458 -19.43 7.08 19.04
C MET A 458 -18.19 7.97 19.05
N TRP A 459 -17.81 8.52 17.89
CA TRP A 459 -16.58 9.29 17.74
C TRP A 459 -16.66 10.69 18.35
N ARG A 460 -17.87 11.22 18.51
CA ARG A 460 -18.15 12.59 18.99
C ARG A 460 -17.29 13.64 18.28
N PRO A 461 -17.27 13.68 16.92
CA PRO A 461 -16.39 14.56 16.17
C PRO A 461 -16.80 16.03 16.32
N SER A 462 -15.82 16.94 16.35
CA SER A 462 -16.11 18.38 16.23
C SER A 462 -16.37 18.79 14.78
N VAL A 463 -15.54 18.30 13.85
CA VAL A 463 -15.61 18.60 12.41
C VAL A 463 -15.71 17.32 11.61
N ILE A 464 -16.68 17.26 10.70
CA ILE A 464 -16.82 16.21 9.69
C ILE A 464 -16.34 16.77 8.35
N ILE A 465 -15.52 16.00 7.64
CA ILE A 465 -14.95 16.38 6.35
C ILE A 465 -15.33 15.32 5.32
N VAL A 466 -15.94 15.76 4.23
CA VAL A 466 -16.28 14.93 3.07
C VAL A 466 -15.62 15.56 1.85
N ASP A 467 -15.26 14.79 0.84
CA ASP A 467 -14.81 15.39 -0.41
C ASP A 467 -15.99 15.99 -1.20
N GLU A 468 -15.73 17.08 -1.92
CA GLU A 468 -16.71 17.64 -2.85
C GLU A 468 -16.91 16.64 -4.00
N PRO A 469 -18.12 16.11 -4.21
CA PRO A 469 -18.37 15.14 -5.26
C PRO A 469 -18.07 15.74 -6.63
N VAL A 470 -17.26 15.05 -7.43
CA VAL A 470 -17.01 15.42 -8.83
C VAL A 470 -18.26 15.09 -9.67
N ALA A 471 -18.40 15.74 -10.84
CA ALA A 471 -19.43 15.36 -11.80
C ALA A 471 -19.33 13.86 -12.10
N ASN A 472 -20.45 13.15 -11.99
CA ASN A 472 -20.56 11.69 -12.12
C ASN A 472 -19.91 10.87 -11.00
N ASP A 473 -19.74 11.39 -9.77
CA ASP A 473 -19.45 10.56 -8.59
C ASP A 473 -20.71 10.39 -7.73
N ALA A 474 -21.50 9.34 -8.03
CA ALA A 474 -22.75 9.05 -7.35
C ALA A 474 -22.51 8.61 -5.89
N ALA A 475 -21.45 7.85 -5.63
CA ALA A 475 -21.13 7.34 -4.29
C ALA A 475 -20.82 8.48 -3.31
N SER A 476 -19.93 9.39 -3.69
CA SER A 476 -19.56 10.54 -2.85
C SER A 476 -20.73 11.53 -2.70
N THR A 477 -21.56 11.67 -3.73
CA THR A 477 -22.80 12.48 -3.64
C THR A 477 -23.78 11.94 -2.60
N LEU A 478 -24.03 10.63 -2.61
CA LEU A 478 -24.91 9.98 -1.63
C LEU A 478 -24.34 10.09 -0.22
N LEU A 479 -23.03 9.91 -0.06
CA LEU A 479 -22.34 10.04 1.23
C LEU A 479 -22.47 11.46 1.81
N LEU A 480 -22.26 12.51 1.00
CA LEU A 480 -22.41 13.90 1.43
C LEU A 480 -23.86 14.20 1.89
N GLN A 481 -24.86 13.73 1.13
CA GLN A 481 -26.28 13.90 1.48
C GLN A 481 -26.64 13.17 2.79
N ALA A 482 -26.16 11.93 2.94
CA ALA A 482 -26.37 11.14 4.15
C ALA A 482 -25.69 11.81 5.37
N ALA A 483 -24.46 12.30 5.23
CA ALA A 483 -23.73 12.99 6.30
C ALA A 483 -24.47 14.25 6.80
N GLN A 484 -25.04 15.06 5.90
CA GLN A 484 -25.83 16.25 6.28
C GLN A 484 -27.04 15.89 7.15
N THR A 485 -27.75 14.82 6.78
CA THR A 485 -28.94 14.38 7.51
C THR A 485 -28.56 13.68 8.82
N ALA A 486 -27.45 12.93 8.83
CA ALA A 486 -26.97 12.20 9.99
C ALA A 486 -26.53 13.12 11.13
N ILE A 487 -25.99 14.32 10.85
CA ILE A 487 -25.61 15.30 11.88
C ILE A 487 -26.83 15.70 12.73
N SER A 488 -27.96 15.99 12.08
CA SER A 488 -29.19 16.37 12.79
C SER A 488 -29.80 15.18 13.53
N ALA A 489 -29.82 13.99 12.92
CA ALA A 489 -30.34 12.78 13.54
C ALA A 489 -29.49 12.33 14.75
N ALA A 490 -28.16 12.49 14.69
CA ALA A 490 -27.28 12.14 15.80
C ALA A 490 -27.48 13.01 17.04
N ALA A 491 -27.93 14.26 16.85
CA ALA A 491 -28.25 15.20 17.92
C ALA A 491 -29.61 14.91 18.60
N ASP A 492 -30.54 14.26 17.91
CA ASP A 492 -31.87 13.93 18.42
C ASP A 492 -31.82 12.67 19.33
N PRO A 493 -32.17 12.76 20.62
CA PRO A 493 -32.22 11.60 21.51
C PRO A 493 -33.28 10.54 21.13
N GLN A 494 -34.30 10.92 20.37
CA GLN A 494 -35.38 10.00 19.96
C GLN A 494 -35.07 9.29 18.64
N ALA A 495 -34.09 9.77 17.87
CA ALA A 495 -33.66 9.13 16.64
C ALA A 495 -32.86 7.84 16.96
N PHE A 496 -33.22 6.74 16.31
CA PHE A 496 -32.59 5.42 16.47
C PHE A 496 -32.50 4.98 17.95
N PRO A 497 -33.63 4.64 18.60
CA PRO A 497 -33.67 4.31 20.02
C PRO A 497 -32.75 3.14 20.40
N GLY A 498 -32.57 2.15 19.52
CA GLY A 498 -31.66 1.02 19.73
C GLY A 498 -30.22 1.44 20.01
N HIS A 499 -29.75 2.59 19.49
CA HIS A 499 -28.39 3.07 19.75
C HIS A 499 -28.14 3.40 21.22
N SER A 500 -29.13 3.99 21.91
CA SER A 500 -29.03 4.29 23.33
C SER A 500 -29.35 3.06 24.18
N GLN A 501 -30.37 2.28 23.78
CA GLN A 501 -30.87 1.12 24.53
C GLN A 501 -29.91 -0.07 24.52
N HIS A 502 -29.24 -0.34 23.39
CA HIS A 502 -28.42 -1.53 23.19
C HIS A 502 -26.93 -1.25 23.04
N ALA A 503 -26.53 -0.04 22.62
CA ALA A 503 -25.11 0.33 22.47
C ALA A 503 -24.66 1.50 23.35
N GLY A 504 -25.52 2.02 24.24
CA GLY A 504 -25.15 3.05 25.21
C GLY A 504 -24.66 4.36 24.57
N LEU A 505 -25.04 4.65 23.32
CA LEU A 505 -24.58 5.82 22.59
C LEU A 505 -25.40 7.06 22.97
N ALA A 506 -24.72 8.07 23.51
CA ALA A 506 -25.34 9.35 23.81
C ALA A 506 -25.49 10.21 22.54
N PRO A 507 -26.51 11.08 22.47
CA PRO A 507 -26.67 12.03 21.37
C PRO A 507 -25.47 12.97 21.24
N TRP A 508 -25.10 13.30 20.01
CA TRP A 508 -23.99 14.19 19.73
C TRP A 508 -24.27 15.04 18.49
N GLN A 509 -23.92 16.32 18.56
CA GLN A 509 -24.02 17.24 17.42
C GLN A 509 -22.63 17.72 17.01
N ALA A 510 -22.20 17.35 15.80
CA ALA A 510 -21.01 17.92 15.21
C ALA A 510 -21.14 19.44 15.04
N GLN A 511 -20.03 20.16 15.18
CA GLN A 511 -20.01 21.61 15.15
C GLN A 511 -19.92 22.15 13.71
N LYS A 512 -19.26 21.40 12.82
CA LYS A 512 -19.09 21.75 11.41
C LYS A 512 -19.14 20.54 10.47
N LEU A 513 -19.58 20.79 9.24
CA LEU A 513 -19.40 19.94 8.07
C LEU A 513 -18.67 20.73 7.00
N LEU A 514 -17.55 20.20 6.52
CA LEU A 514 -16.75 20.79 5.45
C LEU A 514 -16.72 19.89 4.21
N THR A 515 -16.70 20.50 3.03
CA THR A 515 -16.33 19.82 1.79
C THR A 515 -14.94 20.23 1.34
N ARG A 516 -14.13 19.27 0.90
CA ARG A 516 -12.80 19.53 0.33
C ARG A 516 -12.88 19.61 -1.20
N ARG A 517 -12.29 20.66 -1.79
CA ARG A 517 -12.22 20.89 -3.23
C ARG A 517 -10.77 21.06 -3.69
N ALA A 518 -10.45 20.57 -4.89
CA ALA A 518 -9.21 20.88 -5.59
C ALA A 518 -9.42 22.08 -6.53
N GLY A 519 -8.58 23.12 -6.45
CA GLY A 519 -8.65 24.30 -7.32
C GLY A 519 -8.62 25.64 -6.58
N VAL A 520 -8.42 26.74 -7.30
CA VAL A 520 -8.19 28.09 -6.74
C VAL A 520 -9.49 28.89 -6.72
N ASP A 521 -10.23 28.86 -5.61
CA ASP A 521 -11.39 29.73 -5.39
C ASP A 521 -11.16 30.68 -4.21
N ALA A 522 -11.50 31.96 -4.41
CA ALA A 522 -11.36 33.01 -3.40
C ALA A 522 -12.50 32.94 -2.37
N GLY A 523 -12.17 32.56 -1.12
CA GLY A 523 -13.10 32.59 0.03
C GLY A 523 -13.04 31.39 0.97
N THR A 524 -12.13 30.44 0.75
CA THR A 524 -12.13 29.12 1.38
C THR A 524 -11.01 28.95 2.42
N ILE A 525 -11.15 27.98 3.33
CA ILE A 525 -10.08 27.59 4.25
C ILE A 525 -9.03 26.81 3.45
N GLN A 526 -7.75 27.17 3.56
CA GLN A 526 -6.69 26.57 2.75
C GLN A 526 -5.69 25.79 3.62
N VAL A 527 -5.27 24.62 3.14
CA VAL A 527 -4.08 23.90 3.60
C VAL A 527 -3.03 24.00 2.51
N ASP A 528 -1.96 24.76 2.78
CA ASP A 528 -0.85 24.95 1.86
C ASP A 528 0.20 23.85 2.06
N PRO A 529 0.54 23.06 1.03
CA PRO A 529 1.60 22.04 1.14
C PRO A 529 2.97 22.62 1.50
N PHE A 530 3.22 23.91 1.27
CA PHE A 530 4.49 24.56 1.64
C PHE A 530 4.45 25.22 3.03
N GLU A 531 3.36 25.08 3.79
CA GLU A 531 3.30 25.55 5.17
C GLU A 531 4.32 24.81 6.02
N LEU A 532 5.11 25.56 6.80
CA LEU A 532 6.09 25.00 7.73
C LEU A 532 5.40 24.42 8.95
N LEU A 533 5.82 23.21 9.34
CA LEU A 533 5.40 22.50 10.54
C LEU A 533 6.52 22.58 11.59
N PRO A 534 6.42 23.48 12.60
CA PRO A 534 7.53 23.76 13.50
C PRO A 534 7.99 22.58 14.36
N ARG A 535 7.11 21.65 14.76
CA ARG A 535 7.50 20.50 15.60
C ARG A 535 8.10 19.37 14.80
N THR A 536 7.54 19.09 13.62
CA THR A 536 8.07 18.05 12.74
C THR A 536 9.27 18.54 11.90
N GLN A 537 9.52 19.85 11.90
CA GLN A 537 10.60 20.50 11.15
C GLN A 537 10.57 20.19 9.64
N GLN A 538 9.38 20.10 9.07
CA GLN A 538 9.16 19.78 7.65
C GLN A 538 8.05 20.68 7.09
N THR A 539 7.80 20.63 5.78
CA THR A 539 6.57 21.20 5.23
C THR A 539 5.42 20.20 5.31
N VAL A 540 4.19 20.69 5.23
CA VAL A 540 2.98 19.85 5.12
C VAL A 540 3.11 18.83 4.00
N GLY A 541 3.56 19.26 2.82
CA GLY A 541 3.71 18.43 1.63
C GLY A 541 4.77 17.34 1.81
N ASP A 542 5.82 17.59 2.59
CA ASP A 542 6.86 16.58 2.83
C ASP A 542 6.46 15.54 3.83
N ALA A 543 5.85 15.98 4.94
CA ALA A 543 5.29 15.05 5.91
C ALA A 543 4.24 14.15 5.21
N ALA A 544 3.41 14.73 4.34
CA ALA A 544 2.44 13.99 3.56
C ALA A 544 3.10 13.05 2.53
N GLN A 545 4.12 13.50 1.80
CA GLN A 545 4.80 12.68 0.80
C GLN A 545 5.64 11.55 1.43
N ALA A 546 6.29 11.82 2.56
CA ALA A 546 7.00 10.82 3.35
C ALA A 546 6.05 9.78 3.95
N ALA A 547 4.84 10.19 4.33
CA ALA A 547 3.79 9.25 4.72
C ALA A 547 3.31 8.43 3.52
N ALA A 548 2.92 9.10 2.43
CA ALA A 548 2.38 8.48 1.23
C ALA A 548 3.34 7.48 0.57
N GLY A 549 4.66 7.70 0.63
CA GLY A 549 5.65 6.74 0.14
C GLY A 549 5.59 5.36 0.80
N ARG A 550 4.92 5.22 1.96
CA ARG A 550 4.64 3.92 2.60
C ARG A 550 3.64 3.08 1.84
N SER A 551 3.00 3.61 0.80
CA SER A 551 2.00 2.89 0.03
C SER A 551 2.20 3.07 -1.47
N ALA A 552 1.80 2.05 -2.24
CA ALA A 552 1.67 2.16 -3.69
C ALA A 552 0.42 2.97 -4.11
N LEU A 553 -0.44 3.36 -3.16
CA LEU A 553 -1.58 4.25 -3.42
C LEU A 553 -1.15 5.62 -3.96
N GLN A 554 -1.70 5.98 -5.12
CA GLN A 554 -1.51 7.30 -5.70
C GLN A 554 -2.50 8.31 -5.10
N PHE A 555 -2.10 8.98 -4.04
CA PHE A 555 -2.92 10.02 -3.42
C PHE A 555 -3.07 11.25 -4.34
N THR A 556 -4.30 11.70 -4.48
CA THR A 556 -4.63 12.86 -5.33
C THR A 556 -4.26 14.19 -4.66
N ASN A 557 -3.77 15.15 -5.45
CA ASN A 557 -3.56 16.55 -5.06
C ASN A 557 -2.71 16.76 -3.77
N MET A 558 -1.59 16.02 -3.63
CA MET A 558 -0.68 16.19 -2.49
C MET A 558 0.20 17.44 -2.56
N THR A 559 0.51 17.92 -3.77
CA THR A 559 1.45 19.02 -4.02
C THR A 559 0.77 20.34 -4.34
N ALA A 560 -0.56 20.34 -4.45
CA ALA A 560 -1.36 21.53 -4.70
C ALA A 560 -2.05 21.99 -3.41
N PRO A 561 -2.28 23.30 -3.22
CA PRO A 561 -3.10 23.80 -2.12
C PRO A 561 -4.50 23.18 -2.12
N GLN A 562 -4.94 22.74 -0.94
CA GLN A 562 -6.26 22.17 -0.75
C GLN A 562 -7.19 23.20 -0.14
N HIS A 563 -8.42 23.26 -0.64
CA HIS A 563 -9.40 24.25 -0.22
C HIS A 563 -10.61 23.56 0.40
N PHE A 564 -11.16 24.15 1.45
CA PHE A 564 -12.27 23.61 2.22
C PHE A 564 -13.40 24.64 2.30
N ASN A 565 -14.61 24.17 2.00
CA ASN A 565 -15.84 24.92 2.03
C ASN A 565 -16.68 24.53 3.25
N VAL A 566 -17.23 25.51 3.95
CA VAL A 566 -18.15 25.26 5.06
C VAL A 566 -19.54 24.98 4.50
N VAL A 567 -20.01 23.74 4.64
CA VAL A 567 -21.37 23.32 4.26
C VAL A 567 -22.34 23.59 5.40
N PHE A 568 -21.91 23.34 6.63
CA PHE A 568 -22.68 23.60 7.84
C PHE A 568 -21.75 24.06 8.96
N ALA A 569 -22.21 25.01 9.77
CA ALA A 569 -21.60 25.41 11.03
C ALA A 569 -22.70 25.80 12.03
N GLN A 570 -22.50 25.50 13.31
CA GLN A 570 -23.43 25.92 14.37
C GLN A 570 -23.51 27.45 14.49
N GLN A 571 -24.68 27.97 14.85
CA GLN A 571 -25.02 29.41 14.86
C GLN A 571 -24.11 30.30 15.72
N GLN A 572 -23.37 29.73 16.68
CA GLN A 572 -22.50 30.45 17.61
C GLN A 572 -21.04 30.57 17.13
N LEU A 573 -20.69 29.91 16.01
CA LEU A 573 -19.35 29.98 15.44
C LEU A 573 -19.28 31.20 14.49
N GLU A 574 -18.30 32.08 14.70
CA GLU A 574 -17.96 33.09 13.69
C GLU A 574 -17.55 32.37 12.40
N GLN A 575 -18.04 32.79 11.22
CA GLN A 575 -17.59 32.20 9.96
C GLN A 575 -16.06 32.34 9.85
N PRO A 576 -15.28 31.27 10.06
CA PRO A 576 -13.85 31.40 10.22
C PRO A 576 -13.25 31.56 8.83
N ARG A 577 -12.68 32.74 8.56
CA ARG A 577 -12.15 33.06 7.23
C ARG A 577 -10.84 32.32 6.89
N ARG A 578 -10.24 31.51 7.79
CA ARG A 578 -8.86 30.99 7.59
C ARG A 578 -8.49 29.60 8.12
N THR A 579 -9.15 29.01 9.13
CA THR A 579 -8.75 27.70 9.70
C THR A 579 -9.93 26.78 9.95
N ILE A 580 -9.69 25.45 9.96
CA ILE A 580 -10.73 24.43 10.13
C ILE A 580 -11.28 24.39 11.56
N VAL A 581 -10.39 24.54 12.54
CA VAL A 581 -10.67 24.30 13.97
C VAL A 581 -10.40 25.51 14.88
N GLY A 582 -9.90 26.63 14.36
CA GLY A 582 -9.40 27.74 15.20
C GLY A 582 -10.47 28.44 16.05
N ASP A 583 -11.71 28.42 15.61
CA ASP A 583 -12.92 28.93 16.28
C ASP A 583 -13.54 27.95 17.27
N LEU A 584 -13.12 26.68 17.28
CA LEU A 584 -13.71 25.63 18.12
C LEU A 584 -13.14 25.59 19.55
N GLN A 585 -12.19 26.48 19.88
CA GLN A 585 -11.56 26.62 21.21
C GLN A 585 -11.05 25.29 21.81
N LEU A 586 -10.54 24.39 20.96
CA LEU A 586 -10.01 23.09 21.38
C LEU A 586 -8.60 23.25 21.98
N SER A 587 -8.53 23.38 23.31
CA SER A 587 -7.26 23.54 24.04
C SER A 587 -6.37 22.29 23.95
N SER A 588 -5.07 22.49 24.06
CA SER A 588 -4.10 21.39 24.15
C SER A 588 -4.37 20.55 25.40
N GLY A 589 -4.31 19.23 25.27
CA GLY A 589 -4.62 18.28 26.34
C GLY A 589 -6.12 18.04 26.57
N SER A 590 -7.01 18.69 25.81
CA SER A 590 -8.45 18.40 25.85
C SER A 590 -8.79 17.01 25.31
N ALA A 591 -10.06 16.59 25.50
CA ALA A 591 -10.60 15.34 24.96
C ALA A 591 -10.33 15.12 23.46
N ALA A 592 -10.33 16.20 22.67
CA ALA A 592 -10.19 16.16 21.21
C ALA A 592 -8.77 16.50 20.70
N ARG A 593 -7.84 16.89 21.59
CA ARG A 593 -6.50 17.35 21.20
C ARG A 593 -5.43 16.89 22.18
N ARG A 594 -4.35 16.33 21.65
CA ARG A 594 -3.15 15.91 22.39
C ARG A 594 -2.48 17.08 23.12
N VAL A 595 -1.69 16.75 24.13
CA VAL A 595 -0.76 17.70 24.74
C VAL A 595 0.31 18.05 23.70
N GLN A 596 0.55 19.33 23.48
CA GLN A 596 1.55 19.79 22.53
C GLN A 596 2.92 19.84 23.20
N LEU A 597 3.91 19.27 22.53
CA LEU A 597 5.30 19.39 22.94
C LEU A 597 5.78 20.85 22.71
N PRO A 598 6.67 21.36 23.59
CA PRO A 598 7.30 22.65 23.39
C PRO A 598 8.14 22.63 22.10
N LEU A 599 8.22 23.78 21.43
CA LEU A 599 9.04 23.93 20.23
C LEU A 599 10.53 23.89 20.62
N SER A 600 11.35 23.14 19.88
CA SER A 600 12.79 23.23 20.00
C SER A 600 13.28 24.55 19.40
N GLU A 601 14.08 25.33 20.12
CA GLU A 601 14.59 26.63 19.65
C GLU A 601 15.65 26.53 18.52
N THR A 602 16.15 25.34 18.21
CA THR A 602 17.25 25.15 17.24
C THR A 602 16.79 25.20 15.77
N ASP A 603 17.41 26.12 15.02
CA ASP A 603 17.51 26.23 13.55
C ASP A 603 16.25 26.56 12.72
N PHE A 604 15.35 27.36 13.28
CA PHE A 604 14.19 27.88 12.54
C PHE A 604 14.58 28.66 11.26
N ASP A 605 15.68 29.44 11.32
CA ASP A 605 16.18 30.21 10.17
C ASP A 605 16.76 29.32 9.06
N GLN A 606 17.52 28.28 9.41
CA GLN A 606 18.03 27.32 8.43
C GLN A 606 16.88 26.55 7.78
N LEU A 607 15.88 26.18 8.57
CA LEU A 607 14.69 25.49 8.08
C LEU A 607 13.87 26.36 7.12
N ILE A 608 13.67 27.65 7.44
CA ILE A 608 13.05 28.60 6.52
C ILE A 608 13.84 28.72 5.21
N ALA A 609 15.18 28.78 5.28
CA ALA A 609 16.03 28.86 4.10
C ALA A 609 15.90 27.61 3.21
N GLN A 610 15.93 26.41 3.80
CA GLN A 610 15.70 25.15 3.09
C GLN A 610 14.32 25.11 2.43
N ILE A 611 13.26 25.54 3.13
CA ILE A 611 11.89 25.57 2.59
C ILE A 611 11.77 26.55 1.42
N ARG A 612 12.39 27.75 1.52
CA ARG A 612 12.43 28.71 0.42
C ARG A 612 13.10 28.13 -0.82
N GLN A 613 14.22 27.44 -0.63
CA GLN A 613 14.94 26.79 -1.72
C GLN A 613 14.10 25.71 -2.40
N ARG A 614 13.39 24.90 -1.62
CA ARG A 614 12.54 23.81 -2.14
C ARG A 614 11.29 24.32 -2.84
N ARG A 615 10.71 25.42 -2.36
CA ARG A 615 9.65 26.14 -3.08
C ARG A 615 10.14 26.65 -4.44
N THR A 616 11.37 27.15 -4.51
CA THR A 616 12.00 27.55 -5.78
C THR A 616 12.12 26.36 -6.72
N ILE A 617 12.63 25.21 -6.26
CA ILE A 617 12.74 23.98 -7.07
C ILE A 617 11.35 23.54 -7.56
N SER A 618 10.35 23.45 -6.69
CA SER A 618 9.00 23.01 -7.06
C SER A 618 8.34 23.95 -8.08
N ASN A 619 8.50 25.26 -7.92
CA ASN A 619 7.99 26.24 -8.88
C ASN A 619 8.70 26.13 -10.23
N LEU A 620 10.01 25.88 -10.23
CA LEU A 620 10.78 25.67 -11.45
C LEU A 620 10.34 24.39 -12.17
N VAL A 621 10.22 23.28 -11.45
CA VAL A 621 9.69 22.01 -11.99
C VAL A 621 8.35 22.27 -12.67
N GLN A 622 7.38 22.84 -11.96
CA GLN A 622 6.05 23.13 -12.50
C GLN A 622 6.10 24.06 -13.74
N ALA A 623 6.99 25.06 -13.74
CA ALA A 623 7.18 25.96 -14.87
C ALA A 623 7.87 25.29 -16.10
N THR A 624 8.67 24.25 -15.88
CA THR A 624 9.43 23.56 -16.94
C THR A 624 8.78 22.29 -17.48
N THR A 625 8.00 21.56 -16.69
CA THR A 625 7.38 20.30 -17.11
C THR A 625 6.36 20.49 -18.25
N SER A 626 5.77 21.69 -18.36
CA SER A 626 4.86 22.06 -19.45
C SER A 626 5.58 22.48 -20.76
N ARG A 627 6.90 22.64 -20.76
CA ARG A 627 7.67 23.13 -21.93
C ARG A 627 9.00 22.37 -22.09
N PRO A 628 9.11 21.43 -23.05
CA PRO A 628 10.30 20.59 -23.22
C PRO A 628 11.60 21.37 -23.50
N GLU A 629 11.53 22.54 -24.12
CA GLU A 629 12.70 23.40 -24.41
C GLU A 629 13.38 23.97 -23.15
N ARG A 630 12.66 24.08 -22.03
CA ARG A 630 13.19 24.63 -20.76
C ARG A 630 13.59 23.55 -19.77
N ALA A 631 13.24 22.30 -20.03
CA ALA A 631 13.48 21.19 -19.13
C ALA A 631 14.98 20.90 -18.92
N GLY A 632 15.81 20.99 -19.97
CA GLY A 632 17.26 20.82 -19.87
C GLY A 632 17.97 21.93 -19.08
N VAL A 633 17.40 23.14 -19.03
CA VAL A 633 17.95 24.27 -18.26
C VAL A 633 17.81 24.01 -16.76
N LEU A 634 16.71 23.42 -16.33
CA LEU A 634 16.52 23.02 -14.92
C LEU A 634 17.61 22.02 -14.51
N LEU A 635 17.83 20.97 -15.29
CA LEU A 635 18.84 19.95 -14.99
C LEU A 635 20.26 20.51 -14.81
N ALA A 636 20.64 21.51 -15.62
CA ALA A 636 21.92 22.21 -15.48
C ALA A 636 22.03 23.07 -14.21
N GLN A 637 20.90 23.52 -13.65
CA GLN A 637 20.84 24.35 -12.43
C GLN A 637 20.61 23.52 -11.15
N LEU A 638 20.11 22.28 -11.26
CA LEU A 638 19.79 21.41 -10.13
C LEU A 638 20.99 21.15 -9.22
N ASP A 639 22.20 21.04 -9.78
CA ASP A 639 23.39 20.73 -8.98
C ASP A 639 23.68 21.83 -7.96
N GLY A 640 23.54 23.11 -8.34
CA GLY A 640 23.70 24.25 -7.44
C GLY A 640 22.50 24.48 -6.52
N LEU A 641 21.30 24.10 -6.96
CA LEU A 641 20.07 24.19 -6.14
C LEU A 641 19.97 23.08 -5.08
N THR A 642 20.73 21.99 -5.20
CA THR A 642 20.70 20.87 -4.26
C THR A 642 21.92 20.81 -3.35
N GLU A 643 23.00 21.52 -3.68
CA GLU A 643 24.27 21.48 -2.92
C GLU A 643 24.16 22.01 -1.48
N SER A 644 23.30 23.00 -1.23
CA SER A 644 23.08 23.55 0.11
C SER A 644 22.00 22.82 0.92
N LEU A 645 21.38 21.77 0.36
CA LEU A 645 20.40 20.94 1.05
C LEU A 645 21.09 19.73 1.71
N PRO A 646 20.60 19.25 2.86
CA PRO A 646 21.05 17.98 3.43
C PRO A 646 20.94 16.82 2.43
N PRO A 647 21.86 15.84 2.41
CA PRO A 647 21.91 14.79 1.40
C PRO A 647 20.59 14.04 1.18
N GLU A 648 19.85 13.74 2.25
CA GLU A 648 18.56 13.05 2.14
C GLU A 648 17.49 13.90 1.46
N ILE A 649 17.45 15.21 1.76
CA ILE A 649 16.51 16.15 1.18
C ILE A 649 16.89 16.40 -0.29
N ALA A 650 18.18 16.58 -0.57
CA ALA A 650 18.69 16.74 -1.93
C ALA A 650 18.34 15.55 -2.83
N ALA A 651 18.56 14.31 -2.35
CA ALA A 651 18.20 13.11 -3.08
C ALA A 651 16.69 13.00 -3.31
N ALA A 652 15.87 13.31 -2.31
CA ALA A 652 14.41 13.30 -2.45
C ALA A 652 13.92 14.32 -3.48
N GLU A 653 14.50 15.54 -3.51
CA GLU A 653 14.15 16.55 -4.52
C GLU A 653 14.58 16.13 -5.93
N LEU A 654 15.76 15.50 -6.10
CA LEU A 654 16.17 14.94 -7.41
C LEU A 654 15.20 13.86 -7.89
N ALA A 655 14.75 12.95 -7.02
CA ALA A 655 13.76 11.94 -7.36
C ALA A 655 12.40 12.56 -7.74
N LYS A 656 11.98 13.64 -7.07
CA LYS A 656 10.76 14.41 -7.47
C LYS A 656 10.90 14.99 -8.87
N VAL A 657 12.06 15.57 -9.20
CA VAL A 657 12.32 16.13 -10.52
C VAL A 657 12.34 15.04 -11.59
N ALA A 658 13.00 13.91 -11.31
CA ALA A 658 13.04 12.76 -12.22
C ALA A 658 11.64 12.21 -12.52
N ARG A 659 10.78 12.06 -11.50
CA ARG A 659 9.36 11.69 -11.69
C ARG A 659 8.58 12.71 -12.50
N ALA A 660 8.80 14.00 -12.28
CA ALA A 660 8.15 15.04 -13.07
C ALA A 660 8.56 14.97 -14.55
N TYR A 661 9.82 14.69 -14.85
CA TYR A 661 10.28 14.44 -16.22
C TYR A 661 9.65 13.17 -16.80
N TRP A 662 9.57 12.10 -16.02
CA TRP A 662 8.93 10.86 -16.44
C TRP A 662 7.46 11.07 -16.82
N HIS A 663 6.65 11.64 -15.94
CA HIS A 663 5.23 11.93 -16.22
C HIS A 663 5.04 12.95 -17.36
N GLY A 664 6.02 13.82 -17.57
CA GLY A 664 6.07 14.75 -18.71
C GLY A 664 6.50 14.12 -20.03
N GLY A 665 6.78 12.80 -20.09
CA GLY A 665 7.26 12.09 -21.28
C GLY A 665 8.72 12.35 -21.64
N GLN A 666 9.51 12.92 -20.72
CA GLN A 666 10.90 13.34 -20.93
C GLN A 666 11.89 12.31 -20.35
N TRP A 667 11.82 11.09 -20.86
CA TRP A 667 12.53 9.90 -20.35
C TRP A 667 14.05 10.05 -20.21
N SER A 668 14.71 10.72 -21.16
CA SER A 668 16.17 10.91 -21.14
C SER A 668 16.62 11.81 -19.99
N LEU A 669 15.83 12.84 -19.66
CA LEU A 669 16.11 13.72 -18.53
C LEU A 669 15.82 13.03 -17.19
N ALA A 670 14.79 12.18 -17.13
CA ALA A 670 14.51 11.35 -15.97
C ALA A 670 15.68 10.39 -15.67
N GLU A 671 16.18 9.70 -16.69
CA GLU A 671 17.35 8.81 -16.58
C GLU A 671 18.61 9.54 -16.12
N GLU A 672 18.92 10.70 -16.70
CA GLU A 672 20.09 11.49 -16.28
C GLU A 672 19.94 11.98 -14.83
N THR A 673 18.74 12.39 -14.43
CA THR A 673 18.48 12.87 -13.06
C THR A 673 18.63 11.73 -12.04
N TYR A 674 18.11 10.53 -12.35
CA TYR A 674 18.29 9.35 -11.50
C TYR A 674 19.73 8.86 -11.47
N GLY A 675 20.46 8.91 -12.58
CA GLY A 675 21.91 8.62 -12.62
C GLY A 675 22.69 9.54 -11.68
N ARG A 676 22.43 10.85 -11.73
CA ARG A 676 23.05 11.84 -10.82
C ARG A 676 22.70 11.59 -9.35
N LEU A 677 21.46 11.17 -9.08
CA LEU A 677 21.03 10.80 -7.74
C LEU A 677 21.85 9.63 -7.20
N LEU A 678 22.02 8.57 -7.99
CA LEU A 678 22.83 7.40 -7.61
C LEU A 678 24.31 7.74 -7.42
N ASP A 679 24.88 8.56 -8.29
CA ASP A 679 26.29 8.95 -8.21
C ASP A 679 26.60 9.77 -6.94
N ARG A 680 25.69 10.67 -6.55
CA ARG A 680 25.93 11.64 -5.47
C ARG A 680 25.40 11.16 -4.12
N TYR A 681 24.34 10.36 -4.13
CA TYR A 681 23.59 9.96 -2.94
C TYR A 681 23.22 8.46 -2.91
N PRO A 682 24.20 7.54 -3.10
CA PRO A 682 23.93 6.10 -3.28
C PRO A 682 23.28 5.44 -2.06
N ASN A 683 23.63 5.89 -0.85
CA ASN A 683 23.10 5.34 0.41
C ASN A 683 21.79 5.99 0.84
N THR A 684 21.20 6.85 -0.01
CA THR A 684 19.92 7.45 0.31
C THR A 684 18.79 6.55 -0.17
N PRO A 685 17.66 6.53 0.53
CA PRO A 685 16.58 5.66 0.08
C PRO A 685 15.95 6.01 -1.27
N ALA A 686 16.09 7.26 -1.74
CA ALA A 686 15.68 7.65 -3.10
C ALA A 686 16.54 6.94 -4.17
N ALA A 687 17.71 6.42 -3.79
CA ALA A 687 18.54 5.60 -4.65
C ALA A 687 17.85 4.27 -4.99
N VAL A 688 17.10 3.67 -4.05
CA VAL A 688 16.40 2.40 -4.31
C VAL A 688 15.29 2.57 -5.36
N GLU A 689 14.52 3.66 -5.26
CA GLU A 689 13.54 4.07 -6.27
C GLU A 689 14.23 4.26 -7.63
N ALA A 690 15.34 5.00 -7.65
CA ALA A 690 16.13 5.21 -8.86
C ALA A 690 16.66 3.89 -9.45
N MET A 691 17.19 2.98 -8.63
CA MET A 691 17.70 1.68 -9.09
C MET A 691 16.60 0.84 -9.71
N THR A 692 15.45 0.74 -9.04
CA THR A 692 14.31 -0.06 -9.48
C THR A 692 13.81 0.46 -10.84
N TRP A 693 13.57 1.78 -10.93
CA TRP A 693 13.12 2.41 -12.17
C TRP A 693 14.14 2.27 -13.31
N LEU A 694 15.44 2.43 -13.03
CA LEU A 694 16.49 2.27 -14.05
C LEU A 694 16.59 0.82 -14.55
N VAL A 695 16.43 -0.17 -13.68
CA VAL A 695 16.38 -1.58 -14.05
C VAL A 695 15.21 -1.86 -14.99
N GLU A 696 14.01 -1.37 -14.66
CA GLU A 696 12.80 -1.48 -15.51
C GLU A 696 13.03 -0.85 -16.88
N VAL A 697 13.48 0.40 -16.90
CA VAL A 697 13.67 1.19 -18.12
C VAL A 697 14.73 0.60 -19.04
N TRP A 698 15.87 0.16 -18.50
CA TRP A 698 16.94 -0.45 -19.29
C TRP A 698 16.59 -1.86 -19.76
N THR A 699 15.71 -2.56 -19.04
CA THR A 699 15.22 -3.90 -19.41
C THR A 699 14.03 -3.82 -20.38
N SER A 700 13.32 -2.71 -20.46
CA SER A 700 12.15 -2.56 -21.35
C SER A 700 12.54 -2.64 -22.83
N SER A 701 11.88 -3.51 -23.60
CA SER A 701 12.19 -3.67 -25.02
C SER A 701 11.59 -2.52 -25.84
N GLU A 702 10.36 -2.10 -25.49
CA GLU A 702 9.67 -0.98 -26.12
C GLU A 702 10.43 0.33 -25.95
N LEU A 703 10.80 0.71 -24.72
CA LEU A 703 11.51 1.96 -24.46
C LEU A 703 12.86 1.98 -25.18
N ASN A 704 13.58 0.86 -25.15
CA ASN A 704 14.84 0.72 -25.88
C ASN A 704 14.62 0.92 -27.38
N TRP A 705 13.57 0.34 -27.97
CA TRP A 705 13.24 0.51 -29.38
C TRP A 705 12.87 1.96 -29.74
N GLN A 706 12.04 2.62 -28.93
CA GLN A 706 11.65 4.03 -29.13
C GLN A 706 12.89 4.95 -29.09
N ARG A 707 13.83 4.68 -28.18
CA ARG A 707 15.11 5.41 -28.05
C ARG A 707 15.99 5.23 -29.27
N LEU A 708 16.17 4.00 -29.72
CA LEU A 708 17.00 3.68 -30.90
C LEU A 708 16.41 4.32 -32.17
N ARG A 709 15.08 4.39 -32.31
CA ARG A 709 14.42 5.11 -33.42
C ARG A 709 14.71 6.62 -33.42
N LYS A 710 14.70 7.27 -32.26
CA LYS A 710 15.02 8.71 -32.14
C LYS A 710 16.48 9.00 -32.51
N ILE A 711 17.39 8.09 -32.15
CA ILE A 711 18.81 8.16 -32.53
C ILE A 711 18.96 8.07 -34.06
N GLY A 712 18.28 7.12 -34.72
CA GLY A 712 18.30 6.98 -36.18
C GLY A 712 17.64 8.15 -36.95
N GLY A 713 16.60 8.78 -36.40
CA GLY A 713 15.93 9.94 -37.02
C GLY A 713 16.80 11.20 -37.07
N SER A 714 17.67 11.40 -36.06
CA SER A 714 18.62 12.50 -36.04
C SER A 714 19.73 12.36 -37.09
N GLU A 715 20.08 11.13 -37.49
CA GLU A 715 21.06 10.88 -38.57
C GLU A 715 20.44 11.09 -39.97
N ALA A 716 19.19 10.70 -40.16
CA ALA A 716 18.47 10.95 -41.42
C ALA A 716 18.31 12.46 -41.71
N THR A 717 18.22 13.29 -40.66
CA THR A 717 18.15 14.75 -40.81
C THR A 717 19.53 15.37 -41.09
N ARG A 718 20.63 14.70 -40.71
CA ARG A 718 22.00 15.12 -41.07
C ARG A 718 22.41 14.69 -42.49
N GLN A 719 21.80 13.66 -43.06
CA GLN A 719 22.11 13.22 -44.43
C GLN A 719 21.31 13.95 -45.53
N ALA A 720 20.36 14.81 -45.17
CA ALA A 720 19.69 15.71 -46.11
C ALA A 720 20.46 17.04 -46.30
N ARG A 721 21.78 17.02 -46.44
CA ARG A 721 22.48 18.09 -47.14
C ARG A 721 22.33 17.83 -48.63
N THR A 722 21.52 18.64 -49.28
CA THR A 722 21.26 18.56 -50.72
C THR A 722 22.58 18.70 -51.48
N ARG A 723 22.77 17.86 -52.51
CA ARG A 723 23.94 17.87 -53.41
C ARG A 723 24.32 19.28 -53.93
N GLY A 724 23.34 20.19 -53.99
CA GLY A 724 23.54 21.60 -54.34
C GLY A 724 24.23 22.46 -53.27
N GLU A 725 24.12 22.15 -51.97
CA GLU A 725 24.83 22.87 -50.90
C GLU A 725 26.32 22.49 -50.88
N VAL A 726 26.64 21.23 -51.15
CA VAL A 726 28.02 20.74 -51.26
C VAL A 726 28.70 21.26 -52.53
N GLU A 727 27.98 21.39 -53.66
CA GLU A 727 28.50 22.03 -54.88
C GLU A 727 28.74 23.54 -54.69
N SER A 728 27.86 24.21 -53.95
CA SER A 728 27.99 25.63 -53.57
C SER A 728 29.22 25.88 -52.69
N GLU A 729 29.43 25.07 -51.65
CA GLU A 729 30.60 25.18 -50.77
C GLU A 729 31.91 24.77 -51.48
N LEU A 730 31.86 23.79 -52.40
CA LEU A 730 33.02 23.41 -53.21
C LEU A 730 33.39 24.52 -54.22
N GLN A 731 32.41 25.19 -54.84
CA GLN A 731 32.67 26.34 -55.72
C GLN A 731 33.18 27.56 -54.94
N GLN A 732 32.67 27.82 -53.73
CA GLN A 732 33.22 28.85 -52.85
C GLN A 732 34.64 28.52 -52.38
N ALA A 733 34.92 27.27 -52.03
CA ALA A 733 36.26 26.83 -51.65
C ALA A 733 37.26 26.88 -52.83
N LEU A 734 36.80 26.60 -54.06
CA LEU A 734 37.60 26.72 -55.28
C LEU A 734 37.82 28.18 -55.72
N GLN A 735 36.88 29.09 -55.44
CA GLN A 735 37.05 30.53 -55.64
C GLN A 735 38.01 31.15 -54.61
N ILE A 736 37.97 30.70 -53.36
CA ILE A 736 38.91 31.13 -52.31
C ILE A 736 40.31 30.56 -52.54
N ALA A 737 40.42 29.40 -53.21
CA ALA A 737 41.70 28.80 -53.61
C ALA A 737 42.29 29.39 -54.91
N GLY A 738 41.65 30.41 -55.50
CA GLY A 738 42.01 30.99 -56.81
C GLY A 738 42.92 32.21 -56.79
N GLU A 739 43.30 32.78 -55.63
CA GLU A 739 44.18 33.96 -55.57
C GLU A 739 45.57 33.64 -55.01
N ASP A 740 46.51 33.62 -55.95
CA ASP A 740 47.97 33.79 -55.89
C ASP A 740 48.87 32.90 -54.98
N GLN A 741 49.51 31.95 -55.69
CA GLN A 741 50.95 31.64 -55.75
C GLN A 741 51.64 30.76 -54.69
N THR A 742 51.90 29.53 -55.15
CA THR A 742 53.12 28.69 -55.01
C THR A 742 53.54 28.25 -53.61
N ASP A 743 53.31 26.97 -53.27
CA ASP A 743 54.40 26.04 -52.88
C ASP A 743 53.89 24.57 -52.74
N THR A 744 54.10 23.75 -53.77
CA THR A 744 53.72 22.32 -53.82
C THR A 744 54.51 21.44 -52.85
N ALA A 745 55.48 22.00 -52.10
CA ALA A 745 56.29 21.26 -51.12
C ALA A 745 55.66 21.20 -49.71
N ARG A 746 54.68 22.05 -49.37
CA ARG A 746 54.08 22.09 -48.02
C ARG A 746 53.00 21.04 -47.79
N GLN A 747 52.26 20.65 -48.84
CA GLN A 747 51.18 19.66 -48.74
C GLN A 747 51.68 18.21 -48.54
N MET A 748 52.87 17.86 -49.05
CA MET A 748 53.42 16.50 -48.84
C MET A 748 53.95 16.28 -47.42
N ARG A 749 54.50 17.31 -46.75
CA ARG A 749 54.98 17.18 -45.35
C ARG A 749 53.87 17.04 -44.31
N LEU A 750 52.68 17.62 -44.55
CA LEU A 750 51.56 17.51 -43.60
C LEU A 750 50.94 16.10 -43.59
N ARG A 751 50.96 15.42 -44.74
CA ARG A 751 50.39 14.07 -44.90
C ARG A 751 51.28 12.98 -44.29
N GLU A 752 52.59 13.21 -44.23
CA GLU A 752 53.57 12.28 -43.65
C GLU A 752 53.64 12.37 -42.11
N LEU A 753 53.26 13.50 -41.51
CA LEU A 753 53.22 13.70 -40.06
C LEU A 753 51.97 13.08 -39.40
N LEU A 754 50.84 13.02 -40.12
CA LEU A 754 49.58 12.45 -39.61
C LEU A 754 49.57 10.92 -39.55
N ILE A 755 50.44 10.24 -40.31
CA ILE A 755 50.49 8.77 -40.37
C ILE A 755 51.41 8.17 -39.28
N LYS A 756 52.31 8.97 -38.68
CA LYS A 756 53.29 8.48 -37.68
C LYS A 756 52.84 8.61 -36.21
N GLN A 757 51.66 9.14 -35.93
CA GLN A 757 51.18 9.31 -34.55
C GLN A 757 50.17 8.24 -34.08
N GLN A 758 50.00 7.16 -34.86
CA GLN A 758 48.92 6.18 -34.66
C GLN A 758 49.39 4.77 -34.27
N LEU A 759 50.61 4.63 -33.73
CA LEU A 759 51.12 3.34 -33.22
C LEU A 759 51.98 3.51 -31.96
N GLN A 760 51.34 3.60 -30.79
CA GLN A 760 51.90 3.11 -29.52
C GLN A 760 50.85 3.13 -28.40
N VAL A 761 50.42 1.95 -27.95
CA VAL A 761 50.42 1.45 -26.55
C VAL A 761 49.36 0.35 -26.42
N GLU A 762 49.86 -0.85 -26.17
CA GLU A 762 49.14 -2.04 -25.77
C GLU A 762 49.04 -2.11 -24.23
N ARG A 763 47.96 -2.73 -23.73
CA ARG A 763 47.76 -3.39 -22.42
C ARG A 763 47.67 -2.54 -21.14
N GLN A 764 46.51 -2.63 -20.47
CA GLN A 764 46.35 -3.34 -19.19
C GLN A 764 44.85 -3.41 -18.80
N GLY A 765 44.42 -4.58 -18.34
CA GLY A 765 43.05 -4.80 -17.85
C GLY A 765 42.84 -4.19 -16.48
N VAL A 766 41.64 -3.65 -16.26
CA VAL A 766 41.15 -3.24 -14.94
C VAL A 766 39.68 -3.62 -14.84
N ILE A 767 39.38 -4.46 -13.84
CA ILE A 767 38.03 -4.73 -13.33
C ILE A 767 37.64 -3.52 -12.47
N PRO A 768 36.52 -2.79 -12.70
CA PRO A 768 36.13 -1.70 -11.81
C PRO A 768 35.26 -2.22 -10.66
N THR A 769 35.68 -1.91 -9.44
CA THR A 769 34.88 -1.94 -8.21
C THR A 769 34.10 -0.63 -8.05
N SER A 770 32.80 -0.76 -7.73
CA SER A 770 31.92 0.05 -6.86
C SER A 770 32.03 1.60 -6.78
N GLY A 771 32.47 2.36 -7.78
CA GLY A 771 32.57 3.82 -7.58
C GLY A 771 32.53 4.76 -8.77
N ASN A 772 32.09 4.36 -9.97
CA ASN A 772 32.10 5.31 -11.08
C ASN A 772 31.18 4.92 -12.25
N ILE A 773 29.86 5.03 -12.07
CA ILE A 773 28.86 4.84 -13.14
C ILE A 773 29.10 5.87 -14.27
N GLN A 774 29.55 7.08 -13.92
CA GLN A 774 29.90 8.15 -14.86
C GLN A 774 31.09 7.83 -15.78
N SER A 775 32.02 6.98 -15.36
CA SER A 775 33.13 6.53 -16.22
C SER A 775 32.67 5.57 -17.33
N VAL A 776 31.65 4.77 -17.05
CA VAL A 776 30.96 3.91 -18.04
C VAL A 776 30.09 4.78 -18.95
N LEU A 777 29.57 5.90 -18.44
CA LEU A 777 28.82 6.87 -19.24
C LEU A 777 29.66 7.49 -20.38
N ASN A 778 30.94 7.76 -20.11
CA ASN A 778 31.80 8.62 -20.94
C ASN A 778 32.85 7.93 -21.82
N SER A 779 33.01 6.60 -21.81
CA SER A 779 34.00 5.94 -22.68
C SER A 779 33.51 5.82 -24.13
N THR A 780 33.67 6.87 -24.92
CA THR A 780 33.52 6.85 -26.38
C THR A 780 34.88 6.60 -27.02
N ASN A 781 35.04 5.50 -27.75
CA ASN A 781 36.09 5.38 -28.75
C ASN A 781 35.49 4.82 -30.04
N PRO A 782 35.14 5.67 -31.02
CA PRO A 782 34.67 5.26 -32.32
C PRO A 782 35.82 5.41 -33.33
N ASP A 783 36.47 4.33 -33.73
CA ASP A 783 37.26 4.35 -34.96
C ASP A 783 37.31 2.98 -35.65
N ALA A 784 36.97 3.03 -36.94
CA ALA A 784 36.89 2.00 -38.00
C ALA A 784 35.63 1.10 -38.01
N ALA A 785 34.65 1.36 -38.91
CA ALA A 785 34.59 0.87 -40.30
C ALA A 785 33.17 0.91 -40.92
N ASN A 786 32.97 1.79 -41.92
CA ASN A 786 31.99 1.75 -43.04
C ASN A 786 30.52 1.33 -42.79
N GLY A 787 29.63 2.31 -42.70
CA GLY A 787 28.50 2.59 -43.62
C GLY A 787 27.49 1.45 -43.89
N ALA A 788 26.32 1.54 -43.23
CA ALA A 788 25.16 0.63 -43.26
C ALA A 788 25.24 -0.60 -42.33
N GLY A 789 26.43 -1.18 -42.09
CA GLY A 789 26.63 -2.16 -41.02
C GLY A 789 26.77 -1.51 -39.63
N GLU A 790 27.34 -0.29 -39.58
CA GLU A 790 27.72 0.42 -38.35
C GLU A 790 26.55 0.74 -37.43
N SER A 791 25.39 1.19 -37.95
CA SER A 791 24.26 1.58 -37.08
C SER A 791 23.65 0.37 -36.37
N ALA A 792 23.56 -0.79 -37.03
CA ALA A 792 23.10 -2.03 -36.41
C ALA A 792 24.07 -2.49 -35.30
N THR A 793 25.39 -2.37 -35.52
CA THR A 793 26.39 -2.65 -34.47
C THR A 793 26.33 -1.67 -33.31
N GLN A 794 26.17 -0.36 -33.57
CA GLN A 794 26.04 0.67 -32.52
C GLN A 794 24.78 0.47 -31.68
N HIS A 795 23.63 0.24 -32.31
CA HIS A 795 22.38 -0.11 -31.62
C HIS A 795 22.55 -1.36 -30.75
N SER A 796 23.23 -2.41 -31.27
CA SER A 796 23.48 -3.64 -30.52
C SER A 796 24.45 -3.47 -29.34
N MET A 797 25.39 -2.54 -29.44
CA MET A 797 26.35 -2.22 -28.37
C MET A 797 25.67 -1.41 -27.27
N GLN A 798 24.85 -0.42 -27.64
CA GLN A 798 24.12 0.40 -26.69
C GLN A 798 23.08 -0.42 -25.92
N LEU A 799 22.38 -1.33 -26.61
CA LEU A 799 21.46 -2.26 -25.98
C LEU A 799 22.16 -3.17 -24.97
N ARG A 800 23.31 -3.74 -25.34
CA ARG A 800 24.11 -4.56 -24.41
C ARG A 800 24.52 -3.79 -23.18
N ARG A 801 24.94 -2.53 -23.36
CA ARG A 801 25.33 -1.66 -22.25
C ARG A 801 24.17 -1.41 -21.28
N TRP A 802 22.96 -1.12 -21.76
CA TRP A 802 21.78 -0.98 -20.89
C TRP A 802 21.50 -2.26 -20.09
N LEU A 803 21.55 -3.43 -20.73
CA LEU A 803 21.33 -4.72 -20.06
C LEU A 803 22.43 -5.04 -19.02
N ASP A 804 23.68 -4.68 -19.29
CA ASP A 804 24.78 -4.90 -18.34
C ASP A 804 24.66 -3.96 -17.12
N MET A 805 24.24 -2.71 -17.33
CA MET A 805 23.98 -1.77 -16.23
C MET A 805 22.78 -2.22 -15.37
N ALA A 806 21.69 -2.67 -16.00
CA ALA A 806 20.54 -3.23 -15.27
C ALA A 806 20.97 -4.42 -14.41
N ALA A 807 21.80 -5.32 -14.95
CA ALA A 807 22.27 -6.48 -14.20
C ALA A 807 23.15 -6.12 -13.00
N ALA A 808 23.97 -5.06 -13.10
CA ALA A 808 24.76 -4.57 -11.98
C ALA A 808 23.86 -4.06 -10.84
N LEU A 809 22.86 -3.24 -11.17
CA LEU A 809 21.91 -2.72 -10.19
C LEU A 809 21.06 -3.81 -9.55
N THR A 810 20.66 -4.84 -10.30
CA THR A 810 19.91 -5.98 -9.72
C THR A 810 20.72 -6.74 -8.67
N GLY A 811 22.03 -6.91 -8.86
CA GLY A 811 22.89 -7.54 -7.87
C GLY A 811 23.09 -6.68 -6.62
N GLU A 812 23.08 -5.36 -6.77
CA GLU A 812 23.11 -4.42 -5.64
C GLU A 812 21.79 -4.46 -4.85
N LEU A 813 20.65 -4.47 -5.53
CA LEU A 813 19.32 -4.62 -4.93
C LEU A 813 19.20 -5.94 -4.16
N GLU A 814 19.67 -7.06 -4.73
CA GLU A 814 19.64 -8.37 -4.06
C GLU A 814 20.46 -8.37 -2.75
N GLN A 815 21.64 -7.72 -2.74
CA GLN A 815 22.52 -7.70 -1.58
C GLN A 815 22.09 -6.71 -0.50
N GLN A 816 21.71 -5.50 -0.89
CA GLN A 816 21.43 -4.41 0.06
C GLN A 816 19.95 -4.35 0.47
N HIS A 817 19.05 -4.81 -0.41
CA HIS A 817 17.60 -4.64 -0.28
C HIS A 817 16.82 -5.92 -0.66
N PRO A 818 17.06 -7.05 0.03
CA PRO A 818 16.51 -8.36 -0.36
C PRO A 818 14.97 -8.40 -0.40
N LEU A 819 14.29 -7.65 0.47
CA LEU A 819 12.82 -7.60 0.47
C LEU A 819 12.25 -6.91 -0.79
N VAL A 820 12.92 -5.87 -1.31
CA VAL A 820 12.55 -5.23 -2.59
C VAL A 820 12.83 -6.18 -3.73
N PHE A 821 14.00 -6.82 -3.70
CA PHE A 821 14.37 -7.78 -4.72
C PHE A 821 13.39 -8.95 -4.81
N GLU A 822 12.76 -9.37 -3.71
CA GLU A 822 11.74 -10.42 -3.68
C GLU A 822 10.36 -10.00 -4.20
N GLN A 823 10.14 -8.73 -4.56
CA GLN A 823 8.85 -8.30 -5.10
C GLN A 823 8.56 -8.93 -6.47
N PRO A 824 7.33 -9.36 -6.74
CA PRO A 824 6.97 -9.96 -8.02
C PRO A 824 7.26 -9.06 -9.22
N GLU A 825 6.96 -7.77 -9.10
CA GLU A 825 7.15 -6.75 -10.13
C GLU A 825 8.61 -6.75 -10.62
N LEU A 826 9.56 -6.61 -9.69
CA LEU A 826 10.98 -6.59 -10.00
C LEU A 826 11.49 -7.96 -10.47
N GLN A 827 10.96 -9.06 -9.93
CA GLN A 827 11.43 -10.41 -10.25
C GLN A 827 11.08 -10.84 -11.68
N PHE A 828 9.91 -10.45 -12.17
CA PHE A 828 9.54 -10.68 -13.56
C PHE A 828 10.38 -9.85 -14.53
N VAL A 829 10.72 -8.61 -14.17
CA VAL A 829 11.68 -7.78 -14.91
C VAL A 829 13.07 -8.43 -14.92
N VAL A 830 13.54 -8.95 -13.77
CA VAL A 830 14.81 -9.69 -13.67
C VAL A 830 14.80 -10.96 -14.51
N ALA A 831 13.69 -11.70 -14.55
CA ALA A 831 13.54 -12.87 -15.41
C ALA A 831 13.62 -12.50 -16.90
N SER A 832 12.98 -11.39 -17.30
CA SER A 832 13.12 -10.82 -18.65
C SER A 832 14.57 -10.44 -18.96
N LEU A 833 15.24 -9.73 -18.05
CA LEU A 833 16.66 -9.36 -18.17
C LEU A 833 17.54 -10.60 -18.35
N HIS A 834 17.32 -11.65 -17.57
CA HIS A 834 18.04 -12.92 -17.70
C HIS A 834 17.83 -13.54 -19.08
N ARG A 835 16.60 -13.59 -19.60
CA ARG A 835 16.33 -14.10 -20.95
C ARG A 835 17.00 -13.27 -22.05
N ARG A 836 16.96 -11.93 -21.95
CA ARG A 836 17.62 -11.02 -22.91
C ARG A 836 19.15 -11.15 -22.89
N ARG A 837 19.72 -11.63 -21.78
CA ARG A 837 21.15 -11.98 -21.63
C ARG A 837 21.43 -13.47 -21.84
N SER A 838 20.50 -14.22 -22.43
CA SER A 838 20.61 -15.67 -22.70
C SER A 838 20.82 -16.56 -21.48
N LYS A 839 20.42 -16.11 -20.29
CA LYS A 839 20.47 -16.85 -19.01
C LYS A 839 19.13 -17.54 -18.71
N HIS A 840 18.65 -18.37 -19.63
CA HIS A 840 17.31 -18.96 -19.57
C HIS A 840 17.04 -19.76 -18.29
N GLN A 841 18.01 -20.55 -17.81
CA GLN A 841 17.85 -21.32 -16.56
C GLN A 841 17.58 -20.45 -15.32
N GLN A 842 18.17 -19.25 -15.26
CA GLN A 842 17.95 -18.34 -14.14
C GLN A 842 16.56 -17.71 -14.20
N ALA A 843 16.08 -17.36 -15.40
CA ALA A 843 14.72 -16.90 -15.61
C ALA A 843 13.68 -17.98 -15.28
N ASP A 844 13.92 -19.22 -15.72
CA ASP A 844 13.02 -20.34 -15.48
C ASP A 844 12.92 -20.67 -13.99
N ALA A 845 14.04 -20.58 -13.24
CA ALA A 845 14.05 -20.75 -11.80
C ALA A 845 13.17 -19.71 -11.07
N ILE A 846 13.10 -18.48 -11.58
CA ILE A 846 12.19 -17.45 -11.05
C ILE A 846 10.75 -17.88 -11.29
N TYR A 847 10.34 -18.19 -12.52
CA TYR A 847 8.97 -18.63 -12.79
C TYR A 847 8.57 -19.90 -12.02
N ASP A 848 9.45 -20.91 -11.98
CA ASP A 848 9.22 -22.14 -11.22
C ASP A 848 9.08 -21.85 -9.70
N SER A 849 9.70 -20.79 -9.18
CA SER A 849 9.52 -20.38 -7.79
C SER A 849 8.10 -19.86 -7.53
N PHE A 850 7.50 -19.13 -8.47
CA PHE A 850 6.10 -18.70 -8.38
C PHE A 850 5.14 -19.86 -8.56
N LEU A 851 5.47 -20.86 -9.38
CA LEU A 851 4.66 -22.06 -9.55
C LEU A 851 4.62 -22.96 -8.31
N LYS A 852 5.55 -22.80 -7.37
CA LYS A 852 5.52 -23.49 -6.08
C LYS A 852 4.52 -22.89 -5.10
N SER A 853 4.10 -21.63 -5.28
CA SER A 853 3.05 -21.03 -4.46
C SER A 853 1.67 -21.55 -4.91
N LEU A 854 0.77 -21.78 -3.95
CA LEU A 854 -0.61 -22.19 -4.23
C LEU A 854 -1.50 -20.94 -4.19
N SER A 855 -1.27 -20.05 -5.14
CA SER A 855 -1.89 -18.72 -5.23
C SER A 855 -2.58 -18.55 -6.58
N ASP A 856 -3.74 -17.89 -6.60
CA ASP A 856 -4.39 -17.44 -7.84
C ASP A 856 -4.08 -15.95 -8.13
N ASP A 857 -2.98 -15.43 -7.56
CA ASP A 857 -2.58 -14.04 -7.82
C ASP A 857 -2.17 -13.83 -9.30
N PRO A 858 -2.25 -12.58 -9.80
CA PRO A 858 -1.92 -12.27 -11.19
C PRO A 858 -0.51 -12.72 -11.61
N TRP A 859 0.45 -12.70 -10.69
CA TRP A 859 1.84 -13.08 -10.93
C TRP A 859 2.00 -14.60 -11.03
N HIS A 860 1.25 -15.39 -10.26
CA HIS A 860 1.17 -16.84 -10.39
C HIS A 860 0.55 -17.22 -11.74
N ILE A 861 -0.52 -16.53 -12.15
CA ILE A 861 -1.12 -16.71 -13.48
C ILE A 861 -0.11 -16.34 -14.59
N ALA A 862 0.64 -15.25 -14.43
CA ALA A 862 1.70 -14.86 -15.35
C ALA A 862 2.81 -15.92 -15.42
N ALA A 863 3.26 -16.46 -14.27
CA ALA A 863 4.25 -17.54 -14.22
C ALA A 863 3.74 -18.83 -14.89
N ARG A 864 2.46 -19.19 -14.71
CA ARG A 864 1.84 -20.30 -15.43
C ARG A 864 1.83 -20.05 -16.94
N GLY A 865 1.58 -18.81 -17.37
CA GLY A 865 1.59 -18.42 -18.78
C GLY A 865 2.99 -18.52 -19.38
N GLU A 866 3.99 -18.08 -18.63
CA GLU A 866 5.39 -18.21 -18.98
C GLU A 866 5.82 -19.67 -19.10
N ALA A 867 5.46 -20.52 -18.14
CA ALA A 867 5.74 -21.94 -18.18
C ALA A 867 4.99 -22.66 -19.31
N TRP A 868 3.77 -22.23 -19.64
CA TRP A 868 3.01 -22.74 -20.78
C TRP A 868 3.73 -22.46 -22.10
N LEU A 869 4.24 -21.25 -22.29
CA LEU A 869 5.01 -20.88 -23.49
C LEU A 869 6.34 -21.65 -23.61
N LEU A 870 6.90 -22.09 -22.49
CA LEU A 870 8.16 -22.84 -22.45
C LEU A 870 7.99 -24.35 -22.62
N ARG A 871 6.83 -24.92 -22.25
CA ARG A 871 6.59 -26.37 -22.19
C ARG A 871 5.45 -26.77 -23.14
N PRO A 872 5.76 -27.43 -24.27
CA PRO A 872 4.74 -27.98 -25.15
C PRO A 872 3.79 -28.95 -24.41
N GLY A 873 2.48 -28.71 -24.48
CA GLY A 873 1.45 -29.59 -23.89
C GLY A 873 0.92 -29.18 -22.52
N ALA A 874 1.43 -28.09 -21.92
CA ALA A 874 0.77 -27.49 -20.76
C ALA A 874 -0.60 -26.92 -21.16
N ILE A 875 -1.56 -26.92 -20.22
CA ILE A 875 -2.84 -26.23 -20.40
C ILE A 875 -2.60 -24.74 -20.18
N SER A 876 -3.02 -23.90 -21.13
CA SER A 876 -2.88 -22.45 -20.98
C SER A 876 -3.70 -21.98 -19.77
N PRO A 877 -3.11 -21.19 -18.85
CA PRO A 877 -3.85 -20.62 -17.73
C PRO A 877 -4.76 -19.46 -18.14
N LYS A 878 -4.60 -18.96 -19.37
CA LYS A 878 -5.40 -17.87 -19.96
C LYS A 878 -6.08 -18.37 -21.24
N PRO A 879 -7.22 -17.80 -21.62
CA PRO A 879 -7.80 -18.01 -22.94
C PRO A 879 -6.75 -17.76 -24.04
N VAL A 880 -6.60 -18.71 -24.97
CA VAL A 880 -5.71 -18.57 -26.12
C VAL A 880 -6.55 -18.24 -27.35
N LEU A 881 -6.18 -17.18 -28.05
CA LEU A 881 -6.88 -16.72 -29.24
C LEU A 881 -5.96 -16.84 -30.46
N THR A 882 -6.48 -17.46 -31.52
CA THR A 882 -5.78 -17.51 -32.80
C THR A 882 -6.21 -16.32 -33.65
N VAL A 883 -5.27 -15.41 -33.94
CA VAL A 883 -5.52 -14.24 -34.79
C VAL A 883 -5.37 -14.62 -36.25
N ASN A 884 -6.49 -14.63 -36.97
CA ASN A 884 -6.54 -15.02 -38.39
C ASN A 884 -5.94 -13.94 -39.29
N ARG A 885 -5.29 -14.39 -40.37
CA ARG A 885 -4.75 -13.50 -41.39
C ARG A 885 -5.86 -13.02 -42.33
N ALA A 886 -6.06 -11.71 -42.41
CA ALA A 886 -6.94 -11.06 -43.35
C ALA A 886 -6.34 -11.07 -44.76
N ALA A 887 -7.14 -11.44 -45.76
CA ALA A 887 -6.72 -11.41 -47.16
C ALA A 887 -6.68 -9.98 -47.74
N LYS A 888 -7.45 -9.06 -47.14
CA LYS A 888 -7.47 -7.64 -47.45
C LYS A 888 -7.63 -6.84 -46.14
N PRO A 889 -7.02 -5.66 -46.03
CA PRO A 889 -7.20 -4.79 -44.89
C PRO A 889 -8.68 -4.35 -44.77
N PRO A 890 -9.22 -4.24 -43.54
CA PRO A 890 -10.56 -3.71 -43.31
C PRO A 890 -10.65 -2.23 -43.70
N VAL A 891 -11.86 -1.74 -43.99
CA VAL A 891 -12.08 -0.37 -44.48
C VAL A 891 -12.02 0.67 -43.34
N LEU A 892 -12.03 0.22 -42.07
CA LEU A 892 -12.00 1.05 -40.87
C LEU A 892 -13.15 2.08 -40.81
N ASP A 893 -14.32 1.72 -41.34
CA ASP A 893 -15.54 2.53 -41.36
C ASP A 893 -16.41 2.39 -40.10
N GLY A 894 -15.98 1.53 -39.16
CA GLY A 894 -16.75 1.19 -37.96
C GLY A 894 -17.84 0.16 -38.21
N LEU A 895 -17.95 -0.39 -39.44
CA LEU A 895 -18.87 -1.47 -39.78
C LEU A 895 -18.12 -2.81 -39.74
N LEU A 896 -18.70 -3.78 -39.04
CA LEU A 896 -18.14 -5.14 -38.94
C LEU A 896 -18.55 -6.03 -40.11
N SER A 897 -18.74 -5.44 -41.29
CA SER A 897 -19.21 -6.11 -42.50
C SER A 897 -18.09 -6.69 -43.37
N ASP A 898 -16.84 -6.28 -43.13
CA ASP A 898 -15.70 -6.76 -43.91
C ASP A 898 -15.50 -8.30 -43.79
N PRO A 899 -15.04 -8.97 -44.86
CA PRO A 899 -14.83 -10.43 -44.85
C PRO A 899 -13.89 -10.94 -43.76
N CYS A 900 -12.90 -10.12 -43.35
CA CYS A 900 -11.96 -10.50 -42.29
C CYS A 900 -12.67 -10.75 -40.95
N TRP A 901 -13.71 -9.97 -40.64
CA TRP A 901 -14.48 -10.10 -39.39
C TRP A 901 -15.34 -11.36 -39.36
N ASN A 902 -15.88 -11.80 -40.50
CA ASN A 902 -16.64 -13.06 -40.56
C ASN A 902 -15.79 -14.29 -40.22
N SER A 903 -14.48 -14.21 -40.41
CA SER A 903 -13.53 -15.28 -40.08
C SER A 903 -12.83 -15.09 -38.73
N ALA A 904 -12.94 -13.91 -38.11
CA ALA A 904 -12.31 -13.63 -36.83
C ALA A 904 -13.04 -14.40 -35.72
N ALA A 905 -12.29 -14.79 -34.68
CA ALA A 905 -12.89 -15.38 -33.50
C ALA A 905 -13.52 -14.27 -32.64
N ASP A 906 -14.76 -14.48 -32.21
CA ASP A 906 -15.44 -13.59 -31.27
C ASP A 906 -14.81 -13.75 -29.88
N ILE A 907 -14.30 -12.64 -29.34
CA ILE A 907 -13.83 -12.53 -27.96
C ILE A 907 -15.03 -12.01 -27.16
N SER A 908 -15.69 -12.92 -26.45
CA SER A 908 -16.80 -12.57 -25.57
C SER A 908 -16.25 -11.90 -24.31
N LEU A 909 -16.65 -10.65 -24.08
CA LEU A 909 -16.37 -9.97 -22.81
C LEU A 909 -17.44 -10.42 -21.80
N SER A 910 -17.04 -11.04 -20.69
CA SER A 910 -17.97 -11.44 -19.63
C SER A 910 -18.33 -10.25 -18.74
N GLU A 911 -19.58 -10.17 -18.29
CA GLU A 911 -20.03 -9.16 -17.30
C GLU A 911 -19.58 -9.50 -15.86
N THR A 912 -19.06 -10.70 -15.65
CA THR A 912 -18.51 -11.18 -14.37
C THR A 912 -17.06 -11.59 -14.57
N PRO A 913 -16.13 -11.24 -13.66
CA PRO A 913 -14.77 -11.77 -13.70
C PRO A 913 -14.86 -13.29 -13.53
N ALA A 914 -14.47 -14.03 -14.55
CA ALA A 914 -14.58 -15.48 -14.55
C ALA A 914 -13.78 -16.05 -13.36
N SER A 915 -14.43 -16.88 -12.54
CA SER A 915 -13.71 -17.91 -11.79
C SER A 915 -12.89 -18.71 -12.78
N ALA A 916 -11.64 -19.01 -12.44
CA ALA A 916 -10.58 -19.52 -13.32
C ALA A 916 -10.86 -20.86 -14.06
N ASP A 917 -12.08 -21.41 -13.97
CA ASP A 917 -12.42 -22.75 -14.49
C ASP A 917 -13.55 -22.81 -15.54
N GLU A 918 -14.20 -21.70 -15.92
CA GLU A 918 -15.24 -21.77 -16.97
C GLU A 918 -14.79 -21.19 -18.32
N GLY A 919 -14.24 -22.08 -19.15
CA GLY A 919 -14.65 -22.20 -20.55
C GLY A 919 -14.14 -21.19 -21.57
N PHE A 920 -12.83 -21.17 -21.82
CA PHE A 920 -12.30 -20.86 -23.16
C PHE A 920 -11.35 -21.98 -23.59
N VAL A 921 -11.91 -23.18 -23.78
CA VAL A 921 -11.21 -24.28 -24.43
C VAL A 921 -11.70 -24.34 -25.87
N ASP A 922 -10.75 -24.32 -26.79
CA ASP A 922 -10.92 -24.73 -28.18
C ASP A 922 -11.34 -26.21 -28.18
N GLY A 923 -12.65 -26.45 -28.15
CA GLY A 923 -13.27 -27.76 -27.97
C GLY A 923 -14.48 -27.90 -28.87
N ASP A 924 -14.26 -28.58 -30.00
CA ASP A 924 -15.21 -29.04 -31.02
C ASP A 924 -15.87 -28.01 -31.96
N GLN A 925 -15.39 -28.08 -33.21
CA GLN A 925 -16.07 -27.60 -34.40
C GLN A 925 -17.35 -28.41 -34.64
N ALA A 926 -18.49 -27.98 -34.10
CA ALA A 926 -19.78 -28.52 -34.57
C ALA A 926 -20.96 -27.54 -34.55
N ASP A 927 -21.02 -26.53 -33.67
CA ASP A 927 -22.27 -25.75 -33.48
C ASP A 927 -22.20 -24.25 -33.86
N ARG A 928 -21.38 -23.89 -34.85
CA ARG A 928 -21.29 -22.51 -35.38
C ARG A 928 -22.47 -22.09 -36.30
N LYS A 929 -23.73 -22.37 -35.93
CA LYS A 929 -24.90 -21.97 -36.75
C LYS A 929 -26.03 -21.24 -36.03
N GLN A 930 -25.82 -20.69 -34.84
CA GLN A 930 -26.74 -19.70 -34.26
C GLN A 930 -25.98 -18.45 -33.81
N ARG A 931 -25.89 -17.46 -34.70
CA ARG A 931 -25.60 -16.07 -34.32
C ARG A 931 -26.77 -15.58 -33.46
N HIS A 932 -26.65 -15.70 -32.14
CA HIS A 932 -27.60 -15.11 -31.21
C HIS A 932 -27.48 -13.58 -31.29
N LEU A 933 -28.49 -12.93 -31.89
CA LEU A 933 -28.71 -11.49 -31.79
C LEU A 933 -29.26 -11.16 -30.39
N GLY A 934 -28.36 -10.96 -29.44
CA GLY A 934 -28.60 -10.24 -28.20
C GLY A 934 -27.51 -9.17 -28.01
N PRO A 935 -27.76 -8.07 -27.28
CA PRO A 935 -26.82 -6.96 -27.17
C PRO A 935 -25.72 -7.31 -26.17
N ARG A 936 -24.66 -7.98 -26.63
CA ARG A 936 -23.44 -8.20 -25.84
C ARG A 936 -22.25 -7.49 -26.47
N PRO A 937 -21.33 -6.94 -25.67
CA PRO A 937 -20.09 -6.41 -26.18
C PRO A 937 -19.22 -7.54 -26.75
N LEU A 938 -18.64 -7.30 -27.92
CA LEU A 938 -17.77 -8.25 -28.62
C LEU A 938 -16.49 -7.55 -29.07
N VAL A 939 -15.39 -8.29 -29.04
CA VAL A 939 -14.10 -7.87 -29.60
C VAL A 939 -13.62 -8.92 -30.60
N MET A 940 -12.98 -8.50 -31.68
CA MET A 940 -12.42 -9.36 -32.71
C MET A 940 -11.03 -8.87 -33.10
N MET A 941 -10.16 -9.81 -33.47
CA MET A 941 -8.82 -9.52 -33.93
C MET A 941 -8.55 -10.22 -35.27
N CYS A 942 -7.94 -9.51 -36.20
CA CYS A 942 -7.33 -10.08 -37.39
C CYS A 942 -6.02 -9.36 -37.71
N ARG A 943 -5.18 -9.91 -38.57
CA ARG A 943 -3.91 -9.27 -38.95
C ARG A 943 -3.65 -9.41 -40.43
N ASP A 944 -2.81 -8.56 -40.99
CA ASP A 944 -2.14 -8.84 -42.25
C ASP A 944 -0.62 -9.02 -42.03
N GLU A 945 0.21 -8.60 -43.00
CA GLU A 945 1.68 -8.65 -42.88
C GLU A 945 2.26 -7.43 -42.15
N GLU A 946 1.50 -6.34 -42.03
CA GLU A 946 1.97 -5.06 -41.54
C GLU A 946 1.21 -4.60 -40.29
N TYR A 947 -0.09 -4.88 -40.20
CA TYR A 947 -0.97 -4.38 -39.15
C TYR A 947 -1.74 -5.50 -38.43
N LEU A 948 -1.93 -5.27 -37.12
CA LEU A 948 -2.94 -5.94 -36.31
C LEU A 948 -4.20 -5.06 -36.31
N TYR A 949 -5.33 -5.62 -36.70
CA TYR A 949 -6.62 -4.96 -36.73
C TYR A 949 -7.49 -5.41 -35.55
N LEU A 950 -8.05 -4.41 -34.87
CA LEU A 950 -8.96 -4.58 -33.74
C LEU A 950 -10.34 -4.04 -34.12
N ALA A 951 -11.35 -4.84 -33.81
CA ALA A 951 -12.74 -4.45 -33.94
C ALA A 951 -13.45 -4.69 -32.61
N ALA A 952 -14.30 -3.75 -32.21
CA ALA A 952 -15.17 -3.91 -31.06
C ALA A 952 -16.57 -3.39 -31.40
N SER A 953 -17.59 -4.06 -30.89
CA SER A 953 -18.97 -3.57 -30.91
C SER A 953 -19.52 -3.64 -29.50
N VAL A 954 -20.05 -2.52 -29.02
CA VAL A 954 -20.62 -2.38 -27.68
C VAL A 954 -22.10 -2.01 -27.82
N PRO A 955 -23.00 -2.60 -27.02
CA PRO A 955 -24.40 -2.21 -27.01
C PRO A 955 -24.59 -0.71 -26.80
N ARG A 956 -25.43 -0.10 -27.63
CA ARG A 956 -25.77 1.32 -27.51
C ARG A 956 -26.73 1.55 -26.34
N GLU A 957 -26.55 2.66 -25.63
CA GLU A 957 -27.47 3.07 -24.57
C GLU A 957 -28.85 3.45 -25.16
N ARG A 958 -29.94 2.98 -24.53
CA ARG A 958 -31.32 3.05 -25.05
C ARG A 958 -31.85 4.46 -25.35
N GLN A 959 -31.16 5.52 -24.93
CA GLN A 959 -31.59 6.91 -25.06
C GLN A 959 -30.87 7.68 -26.20
N LEU A 960 -29.91 7.06 -26.89
CA LEU A 960 -29.17 7.72 -27.97
C LEU A 960 -29.86 7.54 -29.34
N PRO A 961 -29.90 8.56 -30.21
CA PRO A 961 -30.57 8.49 -31.50
C PRO A 961 -29.88 7.50 -32.46
N ASP A 962 -30.64 6.64 -33.13
CA ASP A 962 -30.18 5.49 -33.96
C ASP A 962 -29.36 5.80 -35.22
N ASP A 963 -28.81 7.01 -35.34
CA ASP A 963 -28.04 7.40 -36.51
C ASP A 963 -26.73 6.61 -36.58
N LEU A 964 -26.61 5.75 -37.59
CA LEU A 964 -25.36 5.05 -37.92
C LEU A 964 -24.40 6.08 -38.56
N PRO A 965 -23.18 6.27 -38.02
CA PRO A 965 -22.18 7.07 -38.71
C PRO A 965 -21.81 6.36 -40.02
N LYS A 966 -22.26 6.91 -41.17
CA LYS A 966 -21.82 6.49 -42.50
C LYS A 966 -20.45 7.10 -42.78
N LEU A 967 -19.40 6.54 -42.17
CA LEU A 967 -18.04 6.98 -42.45
C LEU A 967 -17.51 6.26 -43.71
N PRO A 968 -16.88 6.95 -44.67
CA PRO A 968 -16.35 6.35 -45.90
C PRO A 968 -15.05 5.53 -45.68
N GLY A 969 -14.82 5.01 -44.47
CA GLY A 969 -13.52 4.50 -44.03
C GLY A 969 -12.56 5.61 -43.60
N ARG A 970 -11.55 5.25 -42.82
CA ARG A 970 -10.53 6.19 -42.28
C ARG A 970 -9.11 5.66 -42.50
N SER A 971 -8.13 6.55 -42.48
CA SER A 971 -6.71 6.18 -42.44
C SER A 971 -6.30 5.69 -41.04
N HIS A 972 -5.19 4.96 -40.95
CA HIS A 972 -4.66 4.43 -39.69
C HIS A 972 -4.35 5.52 -38.63
N ASP A 973 -3.99 6.74 -39.05
CA ASP A 973 -3.67 7.87 -38.17
C ASP A 973 -4.75 8.98 -38.15
N ALA A 974 -6.02 8.64 -38.39
CA ALA A 974 -7.08 9.63 -38.31
C ALA A 974 -7.23 10.17 -36.88
N ASP A 975 -7.53 11.46 -36.72
CA ASP A 975 -7.86 12.04 -35.41
C ASP A 975 -9.24 11.55 -34.95
N LEU A 976 -9.27 10.84 -33.82
CA LEU A 976 -10.46 10.22 -33.24
C LEU A 976 -10.92 10.88 -31.94
N SER A 977 -10.32 12.01 -31.58
CA SER A 977 -10.60 12.70 -30.30
C SER A 977 -12.07 13.11 -30.12
N GLY A 978 -12.84 13.21 -31.21
CA GLY A 978 -14.27 13.53 -31.20
C GLY A 978 -15.24 12.34 -31.12
N PHE A 979 -14.76 11.11 -30.93
CA PHE A 979 -15.57 9.88 -30.87
C PHE A 979 -15.48 9.20 -29.50
N ASP A 980 -16.41 8.27 -29.24
CA ASP A 980 -16.33 7.37 -28.07
C ASP A 980 -15.00 6.61 -28.07
N GLN A 981 -14.37 6.51 -26.90
CA GLN A 981 -13.03 5.95 -26.76
C GLN A 981 -13.08 4.56 -26.13
N LEU A 982 -12.43 3.60 -26.78
CA LEU A 982 -12.08 2.31 -26.22
C LEU A 982 -10.56 2.27 -26.03
N VAL A 983 -10.13 1.91 -24.82
CA VAL A 983 -8.71 1.77 -24.48
C VAL A 983 -8.36 0.29 -24.49
N PHE A 984 -7.35 -0.07 -25.29
CA PHE A 984 -6.78 -1.40 -25.31
C PHE A 984 -5.36 -1.33 -24.75
N GLN A 985 -5.01 -2.26 -23.86
CA GLN A 985 -3.68 -2.39 -23.30
C GLN A 985 -3.07 -3.71 -23.76
N PHE A 986 -1.84 -3.66 -24.28
CA PHE A 986 -1.10 -4.82 -24.77
C PHE A 986 0.28 -4.86 -24.13
N ASP A 987 0.63 -5.99 -23.54
CA ASP A 987 2.02 -6.35 -23.28
C ASP A 987 2.48 -7.28 -24.41
N VAL A 988 3.31 -6.74 -25.31
CA VAL A 988 3.71 -7.42 -26.56
C VAL A 988 5.09 -8.06 -26.42
N ASP A 989 5.92 -7.56 -25.51
CA ASP A 989 7.32 -7.95 -25.36
C ASP A 989 7.62 -8.72 -24.07
N ARG A 990 6.63 -8.88 -23.18
CA ARG A 990 6.71 -9.72 -21.97
C ARG A 990 7.89 -9.32 -21.10
N ASP A 991 8.17 -8.02 -21.06
CA ASP A 991 9.23 -7.46 -20.24
C ASP A 991 8.75 -7.08 -18.83
N TYR A 992 7.44 -7.00 -18.63
CA TYR A 992 6.76 -6.66 -17.38
C TYR A 992 7.19 -5.31 -16.80
N ALA A 993 7.76 -4.43 -17.62
CA ALA A 993 8.31 -3.13 -17.23
C ALA A 993 7.52 -1.94 -17.79
N THR A 994 6.90 -2.11 -18.97
CA THR A 994 6.17 -1.04 -19.67
C THR A 994 4.69 -1.36 -19.86
N TRP A 995 3.82 -0.39 -19.54
CA TRP A 995 2.36 -0.50 -19.56
C TRP A 995 1.72 0.66 -20.33
#